data_AF-A0A8B7YG82-F1
#
_entry.id   AF-A0A8B7YG82-F1
#
_cell.length_a   1.000
_cell.length_b   1.000
_cell.length_c   1.000
_cell.angle_alpha   90.00
_cell.angle_beta   90.00
_cell.angle_gamma   90.00
#
_symmetry.space_group_name_H-M   'P 1'
#
loop_
_entity.id
_entity.type
_entity.pdbx_description
1 polymer ?
#
loop_
_entity_poly.entity_id
_entity_poly.type
_entity_poly.pdbx_seq_one_letter_code
_entity_poly.pdbx_strand_id
1 'polypeptide(L)'
;MDEASANESGVASSEGRAPVKGNEEGPSSRPSVSGLQVAQTPEEQCVNETILHKMAEKLGRNWKALAIYLGITSSEVDAIVGDIPNDTVHQGFNMLVKWTQSQSLSVKDQMTKLCTALTDIKRVDIANMVQGIQTSALSGPDQLEICQDLLFTFYDQHKAFIPKFISSSMLPVLSIDDFYIPLQLLKSGQHVTRKDVRMKRTTRILNRPTTEPLHTWEEFYDEKGVGKKMILLSGGAGYGKSTILVKIVRTWKKGEGSTVGKFKLMFLLRLDKMATGCVLDAIYDQLLLRTDKLKKSDLKRVISDNEADIAFLLDGLDEIPSSALKSKEGEYPIGDLLGNKVLLKSCVLVTTRPHMVERVIKGFPDYARVETVGFTVKNRNKYIETHFPNDLTIARDLISWLDSNQSLQELSQCPIIARMLCLLWLNRPDASKPLPDKLTTVYKEFVEALIKRCHSASDTGENKSGVQQLMRTILEGLGEVSLQGLLEEDTVYFNPKDFAGRDVVLKNGRETGLLQKEKVASGLSDVEVVTFLHKSFQEYCAAYHLTSLLTKDGEQREGFRQNLQNIISVGVMKMQYVLRFCCGLSEEAAGLILSQMRRKGSDDVDQQSLARLLLFESGSTRLAFKLERPNWLSCWGQEQMAALHFYLESGIKPLKGTSFVIYCRSCVDVKMLGDIFRSCKSKLWTLIVECVLSDQGVDMLQTLEKVLRTADKVLLSRKLMCIKVKIFAESDYGAQNLLKCISHVPSQVWNICVSKRSPEDVYALLDALKDHALQSFSVDSVNMHGRVPALGLLVSSSLKSLGITDCELDDDDAKDLMGILPAGHGLTDLYLDDNVFSMDAVEALASHFQHLPELCDLSLDNVGNEDRVEQVLKQNIPQLEANATKASQWFPCSSYEDAEQLKQSFSTSGRVASSGWIVIYYIMSERGNEEMELFEKTLSTLDERLLGRLEFSLTVVEGSVYDVEQLTKFSCRLSSLVERFKLFMRERPAADVIRLLDSVTGECCLTNLEITGTNMQGNVIHLAPLIGPSLEKLKLAECGLNDDDVGYLKYILPAGQDGLEELDLSYNEFSLEAVRALTKHLRSFRYLTEVWLWSKCVDDAVVKQVIREFLPNLLA
;
A
#
# COMPACT_ATOMS: atom_id res chain seq x y z
N MET A 1 -12.66 -59.61 -8.63
CA MET A 1 -13.74 -60.60 -8.43
C MET A 1 -14.71 -60.40 -9.58
N ASP A 2 -14.58 -61.32 -10.53
CA ASP A 2 -15.63 -62.06 -11.26
C ASP A 2 -16.69 -61.25 -12.03
N GLU A 3 -17.08 -61.58 -13.27
CA GLU A 3 -16.74 -62.64 -14.22
C GLU A 3 -17.49 -62.29 -15.53
N ALA A 4 -16.90 -62.70 -16.66
CA ALA A 4 -17.51 -63.33 -17.87
C ALA A 4 -18.86 -62.80 -18.46
N SER A 5 -19.12 -62.76 -19.78
CA SER A 5 -18.76 -63.71 -20.84
C SER A 5 -19.28 -63.27 -22.22
N ALA A 6 -18.62 -63.77 -23.29
CA ALA A 6 -19.13 -64.25 -24.59
C ALA A 6 -19.48 -63.20 -25.68
N ASN A 7 -18.66 -63.07 -26.74
CA ASN A 7 -18.60 -63.85 -28.02
C ASN A 7 -19.59 -63.30 -29.08
N GLU A 8 -19.27 -63.13 -30.37
CA GLU A 8 -18.60 -64.08 -31.28
C GLU A 8 -18.20 -63.43 -32.64
N SER A 9 -17.05 -63.87 -33.21
CA SER A 9 -16.66 -64.10 -34.65
C SER A 9 -17.01 -63.08 -35.78
N GLY A 10 -16.17 -62.78 -36.80
CA GLY A 10 -14.85 -63.25 -37.21
C GLY A 10 -14.43 -62.78 -38.64
N VAL A 11 -13.16 -63.11 -39.00
CA VAL A 11 -12.57 -63.37 -40.36
C VAL A 11 -12.20 -62.12 -41.20
N ALA A 12 -11.01 -61.90 -41.83
CA ALA A 12 -9.82 -62.70 -42.17
C ALA A 12 -8.55 -61.83 -42.42
N SER A 13 -7.37 -62.46 -42.23
CA SER A 13 -6.01 -62.38 -42.86
C SER A 13 -5.72 -61.39 -44.02
N SER A 14 -4.50 -60.92 -44.31
CA SER A 14 -3.13 -61.49 -44.16
C SER A 14 -2.01 -60.42 -44.27
N GLU A 15 -0.92 -60.66 -43.52
CA GLU A 15 0.54 -60.64 -43.84
C GLU A 15 1.12 -59.63 -44.87
N GLY A 16 2.28 -59.00 -44.66
CA GLY A 16 3.25 -59.12 -43.57
C GLY A 16 4.58 -58.36 -43.77
N ARG A 17 5.38 -58.42 -42.71
CA ARG A 17 6.85 -58.38 -42.58
C ARG A 17 7.66 -57.07 -42.78
N ALA A 18 8.10 -56.57 -41.62
CA ALA A 18 9.37 -55.88 -41.36
C ALA A 18 10.60 -56.85 -41.46
N PRO A 19 11.87 -56.42 -41.24
CA PRO A 19 12.32 -56.14 -39.87
C PRO A 19 13.40 -55.03 -39.69
N VAL A 20 13.65 -54.81 -38.41
CA VAL A 20 14.46 -53.81 -37.71
C VAL A 20 15.88 -54.34 -37.40
N LYS A 21 16.88 -53.45 -37.26
CA LYS A 21 17.85 -53.32 -36.13
C LYS A 21 19.31 -53.05 -36.55
N GLY A 22 19.95 -52.10 -35.82
CA GLY A 22 21.39 -52.13 -35.52
C GLY A 22 22.09 -50.76 -35.43
N ASN A 23 22.18 -50.19 -34.21
CA ASN A 23 23.28 -49.30 -33.77
C ASN A 23 24.59 -50.15 -33.68
N GLU A 24 25.84 -49.69 -33.66
CA GLU A 24 26.57 -48.46 -33.26
C GLU A 24 28.04 -48.67 -33.71
N GLU A 25 28.82 -47.60 -33.96
CA GLU A 25 30.29 -47.43 -33.73
C GLU A 25 30.93 -46.38 -34.69
N GLY A 26 31.63 -45.38 -34.11
CA GLY A 26 32.55 -44.44 -34.81
C GLY A 26 33.97 -45.03 -34.94
N PRO A 27 35.05 -44.30 -35.38
CA PRO A 27 35.26 -42.85 -35.24
C PRO A 27 35.94 -42.08 -36.41
N SER A 28 35.94 -40.75 -36.27
CA SER A 28 36.92 -39.72 -36.71
C SER A 28 37.42 -39.60 -38.16
N SER A 29 37.11 -38.47 -38.80
CA SER A 29 38.10 -37.45 -39.24
C SER A 29 37.42 -36.25 -39.93
N ARG A 30 37.81 -35.03 -39.52
CA ARG A 30 37.45 -33.73 -40.15
C ARG A 30 38.27 -33.54 -41.44
N PRO A 31 37.81 -32.74 -42.44
CA PRO A 31 38.03 -31.29 -42.38
C PRO A 31 36.81 -30.43 -42.78
N SER A 32 36.75 -29.28 -42.13
CA SER A 32 35.97 -28.09 -42.45
C SER A 32 36.45 -27.39 -43.72
N VAL A 33 35.55 -26.88 -44.58
CA VAL A 33 35.60 -25.53 -45.20
C VAL A 33 34.18 -25.11 -45.65
N SER A 34 33.73 -24.01 -45.03
CA SER A 34 32.75 -22.98 -45.37
C SER A 34 31.91 -22.99 -46.67
N GLY A 35 30.63 -22.59 -46.49
CA GLY A 35 30.09 -21.41 -47.20
C GLY A 35 28.93 -21.64 -48.16
N LEU A 36 27.68 -21.69 -47.64
CA LEU A 36 26.47 -21.52 -48.45
C LEU A 36 25.66 -20.35 -47.88
N GLN A 37 25.76 -19.21 -48.56
CA GLN A 37 24.86 -18.07 -48.40
C GLN A 37 23.47 -18.45 -48.93
N VAL A 38 22.46 -18.18 -48.11
CA VAL A 38 21.04 -18.29 -48.47
C VAL A 38 20.68 -17.17 -49.44
N ALA A 39 20.00 -17.53 -50.52
CA ALA A 39 19.53 -16.66 -51.58
C ALA A 39 18.56 -15.58 -51.08
N GLN A 40 18.80 -14.32 -51.48
CA GLN A 40 17.87 -13.20 -51.35
C GLN A 40 16.84 -13.22 -52.51
N THR A 41 15.61 -12.81 -52.21
CA THR A 41 14.47 -12.68 -53.13
C THR A 41 14.64 -11.53 -54.14
N PRO A 42 14.13 -11.64 -55.39
CA PRO A 42 14.46 -10.72 -56.50
C PRO A 42 13.51 -9.52 -56.70
N GLU A 43 13.07 -8.84 -55.63
CA GLU A 43 12.10 -7.71 -55.74
C GLU A 43 12.73 -6.29 -55.67
N GLU A 44 14.04 -6.13 -55.49
CA GLU A 44 14.70 -4.82 -55.29
C GLU A 44 15.39 -4.21 -56.54
N GLN A 45 15.09 -4.67 -57.77
CA GLN A 45 15.92 -4.31 -58.94
C GLN A 45 15.39 -3.20 -59.87
N CYS A 46 14.16 -2.67 -59.73
CA CYS A 46 13.64 -1.64 -60.66
C CYS A 46 13.06 -0.38 -60.00
N VAL A 47 13.31 0.77 -60.61
CA VAL A 47 12.70 2.07 -60.27
C VAL A 47 11.25 2.11 -60.73
N ASN A 48 10.32 2.58 -59.88
CA ASN A 48 8.88 2.66 -60.22
C ASN A 48 8.63 3.53 -61.46
N GLU A 49 8.01 2.94 -62.49
CA GLU A 49 7.69 3.59 -63.77
C GLU A 49 6.82 4.85 -63.63
N THR A 50 5.96 4.90 -62.61
CA THR A 50 5.13 6.09 -62.31
C THR A 50 5.99 7.31 -61.95
N ILE A 51 7.13 7.09 -61.29
CA ILE A 51 8.07 8.15 -60.94
C ILE A 51 8.80 8.63 -62.20
N LEU A 52 9.24 7.69 -63.04
CA LEU A 52 9.91 8.01 -64.31
C LEU A 52 9.00 8.81 -65.24
N HIS A 53 7.69 8.52 -65.27
CA HIS A 53 6.72 9.29 -66.07
C HIS A 53 6.57 10.72 -65.57
N LYS A 54 6.41 10.93 -64.25
CA LYS A 54 6.37 12.27 -63.64
C LYS A 54 7.66 13.06 -63.86
N MET A 55 8.81 12.39 -63.86
CA MET A 55 10.09 13.01 -64.20
C MET A 55 10.12 13.44 -65.66
N ALA A 56 9.67 12.59 -66.59
CA ALA A 56 9.62 12.90 -68.01
C ALA A 56 8.72 14.10 -68.34
N GLU A 57 7.54 14.19 -67.70
CA GLU A 57 6.63 15.35 -67.81
C GLU A 57 7.31 16.66 -67.39
N LYS A 58 8.03 16.63 -66.26
CA LYS A 58 8.72 17.82 -65.74
C LYS A 58 10.00 18.15 -66.50
N LEU A 59 10.68 17.16 -67.07
CA LEU A 59 11.92 17.35 -67.83
C LEU A 59 11.65 18.12 -69.14
N GLY A 60 10.53 17.85 -69.81
CA GLY A 60 10.21 18.48 -71.09
C GLY A 60 11.38 18.32 -72.07
N ARG A 61 11.77 19.38 -72.79
CA ARG A 61 12.88 19.33 -73.77
C ARG A 61 14.26 19.07 -73.15
N ASN A 62 14.41 19.13 -71.83
CA ASN A 62 15.70 18.95 -71.16
C ASN A 62 16.12 17.48 -71.02
N TRP A 63 15.26 16.52 -71.41
CA TRP A 63 15.59 15.10 -71.36
C TRP A 63 16.82 14.74 -72.22
N LYS A 64 17.05 15.44 -73.34
CA LYS A 64 18.23 15.22 -74.19
C LYS A 64 19.54 15.58 -73.48
N ALA A 65 19.54 16.68 -72.73
CA ALA A 65 20.68 17.08 -71.93
C ALA A 65 20.94 16.07 -70.80
N LEU A 66 19.87 15.61 -70.14
CA LEU A 66 19.96 14.56 -69.12
C LEU A 66 20.53 13.26 -69.69
N ALA A 67 20.07 12.83 -70.87
CA ALA A 67 20.52 11.61 -71.53
C ALA A 67 22.05 11.59 -71.74
N ILE A 68 22.62 12.71 -72.18
CA ILE A 68 24.07 12.87 -72.40
C ILE A 68 24.83 12.74 -71.07
N TYR A 69 24.38 13.42 -70.01
CA TYR A 69 24.98 13.32 -68.68
C TYR A 69 24.88 11.91 -68.07
N LEU A 70 23.83 11.19 -68.40
CA LEU A 70 23.61 9.81 -67.99
C LEU A 70 24.43 8.78 -68.80
N GLY A 71 25.20 9.25 -69.80
CA GLY A 71 26.10 8.43 -70.60
C GLY A 71 25.46 7.80 -71.84
N ILE A 72 24.27 8.24 -72.25
CA ILE A 72 23.59 7.78 -73.46
C ILE A 72 24.22 8.48 -74.67
N THR A 73 24.54 7.71 -75.72
CA THR A 73 25.23 8.24 -76.90
C THR A 73 24.30 9.10 -77.77
N SER A 74 24.86 10.07 -78.53
CA SER A 74 24.06 10.93 -79.41
C SER A 74 23.26 10.13 -80.45
N SER A 75 23.82 9.02 -80.95
CA SER A 75 23.13 8.10 -81.86
C SER A 75 21.90 7.43 -81.24
N GLU A 76 21.92 7.15 -79.94
CA GLU A 76 20.78 6.56 -79.23
C GLU A 76 19.71 7.59 -78.90
N VAL A 77 20.11 8.82 -78.61
CA VAL A 77 19.18 9.95 -78.46
C VAL A 77 18.44 10.20 -79.77
N ASP A 78 19.12 10.15 -80.90
CA ASP A 78 18.51 10.32 -82.23
C ASP A 78 17.58 9.14 -82.60
N ALA A 79 17.92 7.92 -82.20
CA ALA A 79 17.04 6.76 -82.36
C ALA A 79 15.73 6.91 -81.56
N ILE A 80 15.80 7.34 -80.29
CA ILE A 80 14.61 7.60 -79.46
C ILE A 80 13.73 8.71 -80.06
N VAL A 81 14.35 9.73 -80.67
CA VAL A 81 13.63 10.80 -81.38
C VAL A 81 12.95 10.28 -82.65
N GLY A 82 13.58 9.34 -83.37
CA GLY A 82 13.03 8.70 -84.57
C GLY A 82 11.87 7.74 -84.29
N ASP A 83 11.93 6.99 -83.19
CA ASP A 83 10.92 6.00 -82.81
C ASP A 83 9.59 6.64 -82.38
N ILE A 84 9.66 7.82 -81.72
CA ILE A 84 8.48 8.54 -81.24
C ILE A 84 8.57 10.01 -81.64
N PRO A 85 8.18 10.36 -82.88
CA PRO A 85 8.22 11.74 -83.33
C PRO A 85 7.16 12.60 -82.63
N ASN A 86 7.54 13.81 -82.24
CA ASN A 86 6.68 14.87 -81.66
C ASN A 86 6.11 14.65 -80.24
N ASP A 87 6.48 13.60 -79.50
CA ASP A 87 6.10 13.45 -78.08
C ASP A 87 7.32 13.49 -77.16
N THR A 88 7.61 14.68 -76.63
CA THR A 88 8.77 14.92 -75.75
C THR A 88 8.68 14.21 -74.40
N VAL A 89 7.47 13.89 -73.92
CA VAL A 89 7.29 13.22 -72.62
C VAL A 89 7.56 11.73 -72.78
N HIS A 90 6.99 11.09 -73.82
CA HIS A 90 7.28 9.69 -74.11
C HIS A 90 8.74 9.46 -74.50
N GLN A 91 9.37 10.38 -75.23
CA GLN A 91 10.81 10.34 -75.50
C GLN A 91 11.64 10.37 -74.22
N GLY A 92 11.33 11.29 -73.29
CA GLY A 92 12.02 11.39 -72.00
C GLY A 92 11.78 10.18 -71.10
N PHE A 93 10.56 9.62 -71.11
CA PHE A 93 10.20 8.43 -70.36
C PHE A 93 10.95 7.19 -70.86
N ASN A 94 10.93 6.93 -72.17
CA ASN A 94 11.64 5.80 -72.77
C ASN A 94 13.14 5.90 -72.55
N MET A 95 13.71 7.11 -72.61
CA MET A 95 15.11 7.34 -72.27
C MET A 95 15.41 6.93 -70.82
N LEU A 96 14.59 7.38 -69.86
CA LEU A 96 14.77 7.06 -68.44
C LEU A 96 14.61 5.56 -68.17
N VAL A 97 13.60 4.91 -68.75
CA VAL A 97 13.38 3.46 -68.63
C VAL A 97 14.58 2.70 -69.18
N LYS A 98 14.99 2.99 -70.42
CA LYS A 98 16.16 2.36 -71.07
C LYS A 98 17.44 2.56 -70.26
N TRP A 99 17.63 3.77 -69.71
CA TRP A 99 18.77 4.04 -68.83
C TRP A 99 18.71 3.19 -67.56
N THR A 100 17.61 3.22 -66.81
CA THR A 100 17.46 2.45 -65.55
C THR A 100 17.65 0.95 -65.74
N GLN A 101 17.13 0.38 -66.83
CA GLN A 101 17.26 -1.04 -67.16
C GLN A 101 18.68 -1.44 -67.60
N SER A 102 19.48 -0.48 -68.09
CA SER A 102 20.86 -0.71 -68.53
C SER A 102 21.90 -0.61 -67.40
N GLN A 103 21.52 -0.16 -66.20
CA GLN A 103 22.45 -0.01 -65.07
C GLN A 103 22.54 -1.31 -64.25
N SER A 104 23.76 -1.72 -63.89
CA SER A 104 24.02 -2.79 -62.91
C SER A 104 24.04 -2.31 -61.44
N LEU A 105 23.57 -1.08 -61.19
CA LEU A 105 23.61 -0.40 -59.90
C LEU A 105 22.38 -0.71 -59.05
N SER A 106 22.49 -0.61 -57.72
CA SER A 106 21.33 -0.67 -56.82
C SER A 106 20.36 0.49 -57.08
N VAL A 107 19.06 0.32 -56.80
CA VAL A 107 18.05 1.39 -56.98
C VAL A 107 18.45 2.68 -56.25
N LYS A 108 19.07 2.57 -55.07
CA LYS A 108 19.59 3.71 -54.29
C LYS A 108 20.71 4.46 -55.02
N ASP A 109 21.65 3.73 -55.61
CA ASP A 109 22.77 4.31 -56.35
C ASP A 109 22.32 4.90 -57.70
N GLN A 110 21.36 4.25 -58.37
CA GLN A 110 20.72 4.78 -59.57
C GLN A 110 20.03 6.13 -59.30
N MET A 111 19.26 6.23 -58.21
CA MET A 111 18.61 7.48 -57.80
C MET A 111 19.61 8.57 -57.43
N THR A 112 20.70 8.23 -56.75
CA THR A 112 21.76 9.18 -56.41
C THR A 112 22.44 9.74 -57.67
N LYS A 113 22.69 8.87 -58.66
CA LYS A 113 23.25 9.26 -59.96
C LYS A 113 22.29 10.12 -60.77
N LEU A 114 20.98 9.82 -60.75
CA LEU A 114 19.94 10.67 -61.34
C LEU A 114 19.88 12.05 -60.68
N CYS A 115 19.87 12.13 -59.35
CA CYS A 115 19.87 13.40 -58.62
C CYS A 115 21.09 14.26 -58.95
N THR A 116 22.26 13.64 -59.08
CA THR A 116 23.50 14.32 -59.47
C THR A 116 23.39 14.87 -60.89
N ALA A 117 23.00 14.04 -61.86
CA ALA A 117 22.84 14.45 -63.25
C ALA A 117 21.75 15.54 -63.43
N LEU A 118 20.67 15.48 -62.66
CA LEU A 118 19.61 16.50 -62.65
C LEU A 118 20.10 17.84 -62.07
N THR A 119 20.96 17.79 -61.07
CA THR A 119 21.58 18.99 -60.47
C THR A 119 22.53 19.65 -61.47
N ASP A 120 23.31 18.85 -62.21
CA ASP A 120 24.26 19.34 -63.23
C ASP A 120 23.57 20.01 -64.43
N ILE A 121 22.39 19.52 -64.84
CA ILE A 121 21.57 20.20 -65.86
C ILE A 121 20.74 21.38 -65.30
N LYS A 122 21.02 21.83 -64.07
CA LYS A 122 20.33 22.92 -63.35
C LYS A 122 18.82 22.68 -63.14
N ARG A 123 18.39 21.41 -63.06
CA ARG A 123 17.01 21.00 -62.71
C ARG A 123 16.92 20.54 -61.26
N VAL A 124 17.33 21.44 -60.36
CA VAL A 124 17.30 21.23 -58.90
C VAL A 124 15.86 21.00 -58.40
N ASP A 125 14.87 21.55 -59.09
CA ASP A 125 13.45 21.31 -58.84
C ASP A 125 13.05 19.83 -58.97
N ILE A 126 13.59 19.14 -59.98
CA ILE A 126 13.36 17.70 -60.17
C ILE A 126 14.26 16.89 -59.24
N ALA A 127 15.51 17.29 -59.03
CA ALA A 127 16.42 16.61 -58.10
C ALA A 127 15.84 16.57 -56.67
N ASN A 128 15.29 17.69 -56.18
CA ASN A 128 14.63 17.77 -54.88
C ASN A 128 13.35 16.92 -54.83
N MET A 129 12.59 16.86 -55.93
CA MET A 129 11.42 15.96 -56.04
C MET A 129 11.83 14.49 -55.92
N VAL A 130 12.90 14.08 -56.60
CA VAL A 130 13.42 12.71 -56.58
C VAL A 130 14.00 12.38 -55.21
N GLN A 131 14.75 13.30 -54.57
CA GLN A 131 15.23 13.12 -53.19
C GLN A 131 14.08 13.01 -52.19
N GLY A 132 13.04 13.85 -52.29
CA GLY A 132 11.86 13.79 -51.43
C GLY A 132 11.12 12.46 -51.54
N ILE A 133 11.03 11.92 -52.77
CA ILE A 133 10.44 10.60 -53.02
C ILE A 133 11.36 9.47 -52.54
N GLN A 134 12.68 9.62 -52.63
CA GLN A 134 13.65 8.65 -52.12
C GLN A 134 13.55 8.52 -50.59
N THR A 135 13.30 9.61 -49.87
CA THR A 135 12.98 9.59 -48.43
C THR A 135 11.63 8.96 -48.12
N SER A 136 10.60 9.18 -48.94
CA SER A 136 9.26 8.61 -48.70
C SER A 136 9.08 7.16 -49.17
N ALA A 137 9.92 6.67 -50.11
CA ALA A 137 9.86 5.31 -50.64
C ALA A 137 10.71 4.29 -49.84
N LEU A 138 11.64 4.78 -48.99
CA LEU A 138 12.38 3.96 -48.03
C LEU A 138 11.57 3.69 -46.73
N SER A 139 10.54 4.50 -46.47
CA SER A 139 9.49 4.19 -45.52
C SER A 139 8.35 3.50 -46.27
N GLY A 140 7.98 2.28 -45.89
CA GLY A 140 6.68 1.71 -46.28
C GLY A 140 5.51 2.60 -45.83
N PRO A 141 4.24 2.14 -45.89
CA PRO A 141 3.15 2.90 -45.28
C PRO A 141 3.54 3.31 -43.86
N ASP A 142 3.23 4.55 -43.44
CA ASP A 142 3.69 5.08 -42.16
C ASP A 142 3.29 4.12 -41.04
N GLN A 143 4.28 3.41 -40.49
CA GLN A 143 4.05 2.34 -39.53
C GLN A 143 3.47 2.91 -38.24
N LEU A 144 3.72 4.20 -37.96
CA LEU A 144 3.11 4.93 -36.87
C LEU A 144 1.59 5.07 -37.08
N GLU A 145 1.18 5.53 -38.27
CA GLU A 145 -0.23 5.71 -38.64
C GLU A 145 -0.98 4.37 -38.62
N ILE A 146 -0.38 3.31 -39.19
CA ILE A 146 -0.95 1.94 -39.11
C ILE A 146 -1.12 1.49 -37.66
N CYS A 147 -0.11 1.71 -36.82
CA CYS A 147 -0.18 1.34 -35.41
C CYS A 147 -1.30 2.11 -34.69
N GLN A 148 -1.39 3.42 -34.94
CA GLN A 148 -2.41 4.28 -34.37
C GLN A 148 -3.84 3.85 -34.78
N ASP A 149 -4.05 3.56 -36.06
CA ASP A 149 -5.34 3.07 -36.58
C ASP A 149 -5.76 1.74 -35.96
N LEU A 150 -4.81 0.82 -35.77
CA LEU A 150 -5.05 -0.45 -35.11
C LEU A 150 -5.47 -0.25 -33.65
N LEU A 151 -4.77 0.63 -32.92
CA LEU A 151 -5.12 0.98 -31.53
C LEU A 151 -6.50 1.63 -31.44
N PHE A 152 -6.80 2.60 -32.31
CA PHE A 152 -8.10 3.27 -32.35
C PHE A 152 -9.24 2.29 -32.63
N THR A 153 -9.04 1.38 -33.59
CA THR A 153 -9.99 0.31 -33.91
C THR A 153 -10.22 -0.60 -32.69
N PHE A 154 -9.15 -1.02 -32.04
CA PHE A 154 -9.23 -1.87 -30.84
C PHE A 154 -10.01 -1.16 -29.71
N TYR A 155 -9.73 0.12 -29.44
CA TYR A 155 -10.40 0.86 -28.39
C TYR A 155 -11.87 1.14 -28.68
N ASP A 156 -12.27 1.32 -29.94
CA ASP A 156 -13.68 1.40 -30.30
C ASP A 156 -14.42 0.08 -30.08
N GLN A 157 -13.81 -1.05 -30.47
CA GLN A 157 -14.46 -2.34 -30.38
C GLN A 157 -14.56 -2.86 -28.94
N HIS A 158 -13.53 -2.61 -28.13
CA HIS A 158 -13.40 -3.26 -26.82
C HIS A 158 -13.52 -2.32 -25.61
N LYS A 159 -13.45 -1.00 -25.81
CA LYS A 159 -13.34 0.00 -24.71
C LYS A 159 -14.30 1.20 -24.85
N ALA A 160 -15.20 1.20 -25.83
CA ALA A 160 -16.20 2.27 -25.99
C ALA A 160 -17.32 2.23 -24.93
N PHE A 161 -17.60 1.06 -24.36
CA PHE A 161 -18.74 0.84 -23.49
C PHE A 161 -18.32 0.24 -22.15
N ILE A 162 -19.04 0.61 -21.10
CA ILE A 162 -18.88 -0.02 -19.79
C ILE A 162 -19.40 -1.46 -19.87
N PRO A 163 -18.66 -2.47 -19.36
CA PRO A 163 -19.14 -3.84 -19.31
C PRO A 163 -20.54 -3.90 -18.71
N LYS A 164 -21.47 -4.52 -19.44
CA LYS A 164 -22.80 -4.77 -18.91
C LYS A 164 -22.68 -5.80 -17.78
N PHE A 165 -23.39 -5.58 -16.67
CA PHE A 165 -23.56 -6.62 -15.66
C PHE A 165 -24.39 -7.80 -16.19
N ILE A 166 -25.15 -7.60 -17.28
CA ILE A 166 -26.15 -8.55 -17.80
C ILE A 166 -26.23 -8.42 -19.34
N SER A 167 -26.55 -9.49 -20.07
CA SER A 167 -26.87 -9.45 -21.51
C SER A 167 -28.23 -8.82 -21.85
N SER A 168 -28.93 -8.18 -20.90
CA SER A 168 -30.30 -7.70 -21.09
C SER A 168 -30.41 -6.48 -22.01
N SER A 169 -31.53 -6.41 -22.72
CA SER A 169 -31.96 -5.36 -23.65
C SER A 169 -32.55 -4.11 -22.99
N MET A 170 -32.66 -4.05 -21.65
CA MET A 170 -33.36 -2.98 -20.93
C MET A 170 -32.46 -1.97 -20.20
N LEU A 171 -31.16 -2.23 -20.07
CA LEU A 171 -30.22 -1.20 -19.60
C LEU A 171 -29.52 -0.59 -20.82
N PRO A 172 -29.52 0.75 -20.96
CA PRO A 172 -28.81 1.39 -22.07
C PRO A 172 -27.34 0.99 -22.03
N VAL A 173 -26.77 0.72 -23.20
CA VAL A 173 -25.32 0.54 -23.30
C VAL A 173 -24.70 1.90 -23.00
N LEU A 174 -24.14 2.03 -21.79
CA LEU A 174 -23.56 3.28 -21.35
C LEU A 174 -22.18 3.44 -22.01
N SER A 175 -22.13 4.34 -22.99
CA SER A 175 -20.90 4.89 -23.52
C SER A 175 -20.08 5.45 -22.36
N ILE A 176 -18.81 5.05 -22.28
CA ILE A 176 -17.94 5.58 -21.23
C ILE A 176 -17.78 7.10 -21.34
N ASP A 177 -17.94 7.66 -22.54
CA ASP A 177 -17.84 9.09 -22.74
C ASP A 177 -18.99 9.88 -22.12
N ASP A 178 -20.18 9.30 -22.12
CA ASP A 178 -21.41 9.96 -21.64
C ASP A 178 -21.67 9.67 -20.14
N PHE A 179 -21.13 8.56 -19.64
CA PHE A 179 -21.37 8.08 -18.28
C PHE A 179 -20.21 8.30 -17.30
N TYR A 180 -19.00 8.60 -17.79
CA TYR A 180 -17.85 8.81 -16.90
C TYR A 180 -18.08 10.01 -15.99
N ILE A 181 -18.06 9.74 -14.68
CA ILE A 181 -18.07 10.77 -13.65
C ILE A 181 -16.65 10.89 -13.07
N PRO A 182 -16.10 12.11 -12.93
CA PRO A 182 -14.78 12.31 -12.35
C PRO A 182 -14.64 11.70 -10.95
N LEU A 183 -13.47 11.10 -10.71
CA LEU A 183 -13.10 10.61 -9.38
C LEU A 183 -12.44 11.73 -8.57
N GLN A 184 -12.48 11.61 -7.25
CA GLN A 184 -11.63 12.42 -6.39
C GLN A 184 -10.19 11.89 -6.48
N LEU A 185 -9.26 12.79 -6.77
CA LEU A 185 -7.85 12.50 -6.98
C LEU A 185 -7.03 13.36 -6.03
N LEU A 186 -6.10 12.74 -5.31
CA LEU A 186 -5.27 13.37 -4.28
C LEU A 186 -3.82 13.06 -4.61
N LYS A 187 -3.02 14.06 -4.96
CA LYS A 187 -1.59 13.94 -5.19
C LYS A 187 -0.87 13.97 -3.85
N SER A 188 -0.10 12.94 -3.50
CA SER A 188 0.73 12.95 -2.29
C SER A 188 2.12 13.54 -2.60
N GLY A 189 2.61 14.45 -1.75
CA GLY A 189 3.98 14.96 -1.80
C GLY A 189 5.04 13.84 -1.77
N GLN A 190 6.22 14.09 -2.35
CA GLN A 190 7.32 13.11 -2.36
C GLN A 190 7.85 12.87 -0.93
N HIS A 191 7.97 11.60 -0.55
CA HIS A 191 8.89 11.20 0.53
C HIS A 191 10.32 11.28 -0.01
N VAL A 192 11.10 12.21 0.51
CA VAL A 192 12.55 12.22 0.32
C VAL A 192 13.16 11.53 1.54
N THR A 193 13.93 10.46 1.33
CA THR A 193 14.60 9.77 2.44
C THR A 193 16.02 10.32 2.64
N ARG A 194 16.60 10.15 3.84
CA ARG A 194 17.93 10.66 4.24
C ARG A 194 19.07 10.35 3.24
N LYS A 195 18.94 9.35 2.36
CA LYS A 195 19.96 8.96 1.35
C LYS A 195 20.02 9.88 0.12
N ASP A 196 18.96 10.65 -0.17
CA ASP A 196 18.89 11.52 -1.35
C ASP A 196 19.47 12.93 -1.08
N VAL A 197 19.78 13.25 0.18
CA VAL A 197 20.31 14.55 0.61
C VAL A 197 21.83 14.55 0.58
N ARG A 198 22.39 14.66 -0.63
CA ARG A 198 23.78 15.09 -0.80
C ARG A 198 23.86 16.28 -1.74
N MET A 199 23.26 17.42 -1.37
CA MET A 199 23.75 18.78 -1.70
C MET A 199 22.94 19.94 -1.08
N LYS A 200 23.71 20.96 -0.62
CA LYS A 200 23.42 22.36 -0.22
C LYS A 200 22.48 22.64 0.98
N ARG A 201 23.06 23.37 1.95
CA ARG A 201 22.56 23.74 3.29
C ARG A 201 21.35 24.70 3.33
N THR A 202 20.49 24.77 2.32
CA THR A 202 19.42 25.78 2.24
C THR A 202 18.01 25.25 2.00
N THR A 203 17.78 23.94 2.02
CA THR A 203 16.42 23.38 1.94
C THR A 203 16.32 22.13 2.81
N ARG A 204 16.03 22.32 4.10
CA ARG A 204 15.57 21.25 5.00
C ARG A 204 14.05 21.36 5.03
N ILE A 205 13.35 20.50 4.29
CA ILE A 205 11.93 20.24 4.49
C ILE A 205 11.79 18.74 4.64
N LEU A 206 11.49 18.28 5.86
CA LEU A 206 11.08 16.89 6.11
C LEU A 206 9.58 16.81 5.86
N ASN A 207 9.19 16.64 4.59
CA ASN A 207 7.80 16.54 4.18
C ASN A 207 7.08 15.34 4.82
N ARG A 208 6.06 15.59 5.65
CA ARG A 208 4.84 14.75 5.66
C ARG A 208 4.13 14.94 4.31
N PRO A 209 3.46 13.93 3.73
CA PRO A 209 2.77 14.10 2.45
C PRO A 209 1.70 15.20 2.57
N THR A 210 1.94 16.35 1.93
CA THR A 210 0.88 17.26 1.51
C THR A 210 0.07 16.54 0.45
N THR A 211 -1.21 16.29 0.73
CA THR A 211 -2.17 15.79 -0.24
C THR A 211 -2.81 16.98 -0.93
N GLU A 212 -2.45 17.22 -2.18
CA GLU A 212 -3.04 18.26 -3.02
C GLU A 212 -4.20 17.66 -3.83
N PRO A 213 -5.42 18.21 -3.78
CA PRO A 213 -6.49 17.74 -4.63
C PRO A 213 -6.18 18.07 -6.09
N LEU A 214 -6.36 17.10 -6.98
CA LEU A 214 -6.39 17.32 -8.43
C LEU A 214 -7.85 17.45 -8.86
N HIS A 215 -8.14 18.43 -9.71
CA HIS A 215 -9.50 18.67 -10.20
C HIS A 215 -9.89 17.72 -11.32
N THR A 216 -8.92 17.34 -12.16
CA THR A 216 -9.11 16.43 -13.28
C THR A 216 -7.92 15.49 -13.44
N TRP A 217 -8.15 14.36 -14.11
CA TRP A 217 -7.07 13.43 -14.47
C TRP A 217 -6.15 13.99 -15.54
N GLU A 218 -6.57 15.02 -16.28
CA GLU A 218 -5.72 15.67 -17.29
C GLU A 218 -4.45 16.26 -16.66
N GLU A 219 -4.52 16.67 -15.40
CA GLU A 219 -3.40 17.17 -14.60
C GLU A 219 -2.29 16.12 -14.38
N PHE A 220 -2.56 14.83 -14.63
CA PHE A 220 -1.52 13.80 -14.69
C PHE A 220 -0.45 14.15 -15.71
N TYR A 221 -0.86 14.78 -16.82
CA TYR A 221 0.01 15.05 -17.95
C TYR A 221 0.42 16.53 -18.03
N ASP A 222 -0.02 17.37 -17.09
CA ASP A 222 0.34 18.78 -17.02
C ASP A 222 1.59 19.01 -16.17
N GLU A 223 2.48 19.88 -16.66
CA GLU A 223 3.70 20.27 -15.92
C GLU A 223 3.39 20.96 -14.59
N LYS A 224 2.26 21.68 -14.53
CA LYS A 224 1.77 22.37 -13.32
C LYS A 224 0.94 21.47 -12.39
N GLY A 225 0.49 20.29 -12.86
CA GLY A 225 -0.31 19.35 -12.09
C GLY A 225 0.57 18.36 -11.34
N VAL A 226 0.73 17.16 -11.91
CA VAL A 226 1.60 16.11 -11.34
C VAL A 226 3.08 16.38 -11.62
N GLY A 227 3.42 16.96 -12.77
CA GLY A 227 4.80 17.39 -13.08
C GLY A 227 5.82 16.26 -13.27
N LYS A 228 5.39 15.00 -13.38
CA LYS A 228 6.26 13.82 -13.56
C LYS A 228 5.76 12.89 -14.66
N LYS A 229 6.71 12.19 -15.31
CA LYS A 229 6.41 11.18 -16.34
C LYS A 229 5.96 9.83 -15.76
N MET A 230 6.44 9.48 -14.57
CA MET A 230 6.11 8.25 -13.86
C MET A 230 5.05 8.56 -12.81
N ILE A 231 3.85 7.98 -12.94
CA ILE A 231 2.69 8.29 -12.10
C ILE A 231 2.11 6.99 -11.57
N LEU A 232 1.92 6.91 -10.25
CA LEU A 232 1.33 5.77 -9.56
C LEU A 232 -0.04 6.20 -9.03
N LEU A 233 -1.10 5.68 -9.64
CA LEU A 233 -2.48 5.87 -9.21
C LEU A 233 -2.92 4.72 -8.29
N SER A 234 -3.03 5.00 -7.00
CA SER A 234 -3.49 4.07 -5.98
C SER A 234 -4.96 4.30 -5.62
N GLY A 235 -5.63 3.28 -5.10
CA GLY A 235 -7.01 3.42 -4.61
C GLY A 235 -7.67 2.07 -4.32
N GLY A 236 -8.74 2.08 -3.54
CA GLY A 236 -9.48 0.88 -3.13
C GLY A 236 -9.98 0.02 -4.30
N ALA A 237 -10.36 -1.22 -4.00
CA ALA A 237 -11.01 -2.09 -4.98
C ALA A 237 -12.36 -1.46 -5.40
N GLY A 238 -12.66 -1.46 -6.70
CA GLY A 238 -13.89 -0.87 -7.23
C GLY A 238 -13.89 0.66 -7.36
N TYR A 239 -12.82 1.37 -6.99
CA TYR A 239 -12.75 2.85 -6.97
C TYR A 239 -12.62 3.50 -8.36
N GLY A 240 -12.58 2.72 -9.45
CA GLY A 240 -12.62 3.24 -10.82
C GLY A 240 -11.25 3.48 -11.47
N LYS A 241 -10.15 2.96 -10.90
CA LYS A 241 -8.79 3.05 -11.46
C LYS A 241 -8.71 2.57 -12.91
N SER A 242 -9.21 1.38 -13.22
CA SER A 242 -9.24 0.88 -14.60
C SER A 242 -10.14 1.74 -15.51
N THR A 243 -11.26 2.25 -14.98
CA THR A 243 -12.21 3.08 -15.73
C THR A 243 -11.61 4.43 -16.12
N ILE A 244 -10.80 5.06 -15.27
CA ILE A 244 -10.11 6.30 -15.61
C ILE A 244 -9.07 6.06 -16.71
N LEU A 245 -8.32 4.95 -16.70
CA LEU A 245 -7.40 4.60 -17.79
C LEU A 245 -8.13 4.43 -19.13
N VAL A 246 -9.30 3.77 -19.10
CA VAL A 246 -10.14 3.65 -20.30
C VAL A 246 -10.66 5.02 -20.77
N LYS A 247 -11.04 5.91 -19.85
CA LYS A 247 -11.46 7.27 -20.19
C LYS A 247 -10.33 8.07 -20.83
N ILE A 248 -9.09 7.89 -20.37
CA ILE A 248 -7.90 8.55 -20.91
C ILE A 248 -7.69 8.15 -22.37
N VAL A 249 -7.62 6.84 -22.70
CA VAL A 249 -7.42 6.39 -24.09
C VAL A 249 -8.56 6.81 -25.03
N ARG A 250 -9.81 6.84 -24.52
CA ARG A 250 -10.97 7.34 -25.27
C ARG A 250 -10.89 8.82 -25.59
N THR A 251 -10.35 9.61 -24.66
CA THR A 251 -10.16 11.04 -24.84
C THR A 251 -9.00 11.31 -25.80
N TRP A 252 -7.89 10.56 -25.68
CA TRP A 252 -6.77 10.59 -26.62
C TRP A 252 -7.22 10.36 -28.07
N LYS A 253 -8.09 9.37 -28.31
CA LYS A 253 -8.65 9.08 -29.64
C LYS A 253 -9.41 10.26 -30.28
N LYS A 254 -10.07 11.10 -29.47
CA LYS A 254 -10.91 12.20 -29.99
C LYS A 254 -10.10 13.34 -30.61
N GLY A 255 -8.77 13.35 -30.46
CA GLY A 255 -7.88 14.26 -31.18
C GLY A 255 -7.63 15.61 -30.49
N GLU A 256 -7.10 16.56 -31.27
CA GLU A 256 -6.52 17.83 -30.83
C GLU A 256 -7.45 18.69 -29.94
N GLY A 257 -6.87 19.25 -28.88
CA GLY A 257 -7.57 20.08 -27.88
C GLY A 257 -7.58 19.50 -26.45
N SER A 258 -7.14 18.24 -26.26
CA SER A 258 -6.97 17.62 -24.95
C SER A 258 -5.50 17.53 -24.52
N THR A 259 -5.22 17.51 -23.22
CA THR A 259 -3.84 17.40 -22.66
C THR A 259 -3.10 16.14 -23.14
N VAL A 260 -3.84 15.08 -23.49
CA VAL A 260 -3.30 13.82 -24.00
C VAL A 260 -3.09 13.79 -25.51
N GLY A 261 -3.57 14.81 -26.25
CA GLY A 261 -3.39 14.91 -27.70
C GLY A 261 -1.92 15.05 -28.14
N LYS A 262 -1.00 15.38 -27.22
CA LYS A 262 0.45 15.41 -27.47
C LYS A 262 1.07 14.04 -27.70
N PHE A 263 0.42 12.96 -27.26
CA PHE A 263 0.93 11.61 -27.44
C PHE A 263 0.55 11.07 -28.81
N LYS A 264 1.53 10.55 -29.56
CA LYS A 264 1.30 9.88 -30.84
C LYS A 264 0.75 8.47 -30.66
N LEU A 265 1.13 7.78 -29.59
CA LEU A 265 0.62 6.44 -29.25
C LEU A 265 0.37 6.32 -27.75
N MET A 266 -0.68 5.59 -27.40
CA MET A 266 -1.01 5.29 -26.03
C MET A 266 -1.35 3.81 -25.89
N PHE A 267 -0.61 3.10 -25.04
CA PHE A 267 -0.75 1.66 -24.83
C PHE A 267 -1.36 1.38 -23.46
N LEU A 268 -2.65 1.04 -23.44
CA LEU A 268 -3.33 0.52 -22.24
C LEU A 268 -3.12 -0.99 -22.11
N LEU A 269 -2.19 -1.41 -21.26
CA LEU A 269 -1.86 -2.81 -21.00
C LEU A 269 -2.42 -3.23 -19.65
N ARG A 270 -3.04 -4.40 -19.57
CA ARG A 270 -3.33 -5.00 -18.28
C ARG A 270 -2.15 -5.88 -17.83
N LEU A 271 -1.65 -5.62 -16.64
CA LEU A 271 -0.48 -6.31 -16.09
C LEU A 271 -0.81 -7.74 -15.66
N ASP A 272 -2.06 -7.96 -15.26
CA ASP A 272 -2.61 -9.26 -14.90
C ASP A 272 -2.69 -10.23 -16.11
N LYS A 273 -2.62 -9.73 -17.35
CA LYS A 273 -2.58 -10.50 -18.61
C LYS A 273 -1.18 -10.76 -19.15
N MET A 274 -0.13 -10.40 -18.42
CA MET A 274 1.24 -10.57 -18.91
C MET A 274 1.68 -12.04 -18.79
N ALA A 275 1.70 -12.74 -19.93
CA ALA A 275 2.23 -14.10 -20.01
C ALA A 275 3.77 -14.13 -19.94
N THR A 276 4.42 -13.11 -20.49
CA THR A 276 5.87 -12.89 -20.42
C THR A 276 6.16 -11.56 -19.73
N GLY A 277 7.41 -11.36 -19.28
CA GLY A 277 7.84 -10.05 -18.77
C GLY A 277 8.07 -9.00 -19.87
N CYS A 278 7.78 -9.28 -21.14
CA CYS A 278 8.12 -8.45 -22.29
C CYS A 278 6.97 -7.49 -22.64
N VAL A 279 7.22 -6.18 -22.59
CA VAL A 279 6.19 -5.16 -22.91
C VAL A 279 5.83 -5.19 -24.39
N LEU A 280 6.80 -5.41 -25.28
CA LEU A 280 6.53 -5.48 -26.73
C LEU A 280 5.57 -6.64 -27.08
N ASP A 281 5.76 -7.79 -26.45
CA ASP A 281 4.87 -8.94 -26.60
C ASP A 281 3.48 -8.61 -26.07
N ALA A 282 3.40 -8.00 -24.88
CA ALA A 282 2.11 -7.61 -24.30
C ALA A 282 1.32 -6.62 -25.18
N ILE A 283 1.97 -5.66 -25.85
CA ILE A 283 1.29 -4.78 -26.81
C ILE A 283 0.72 -5.59 -27.97
N TYR A 284 1.52 -6.48 -28.54
CA TYR A 284 1.11 -7.29 -29.67
C TYR A 284 -0.06 -8.22 -29.31
N ASP A 285 0.04 -8.85 -28.14
CA ASP A 285 -0.86 -9.87 -27.65
C ASP A 285 -2.17 -9.29 -27.08
N GLN A 286 -2.15 -8.06 -26.54
CA GLN A 286 -3.34 -7.45 -25.94
C GLN A 286 -4.04 -6.42 -26.84
N LEU A 287 -3.29 -5.68 -27.68
CA LEU A 287 -3.82 -4.52 -28.40
C LEU A 287 -3.85 -4.69 -29.92
N LEU A 288 -2.92 -5.47 -30.49
CA LEU A 288 -2.75 -5.60 -31.94
C LEU A 288 -3.17 -6.97 -32.48
N LEU A 289 -3.99 -7.69 -31.70
CA LEU A 289 -4.45 -9.07 -31.94
C LEU A 289 -4.63 -9.41 -33.43
N ARG A 290 -3.74 -10.29 -33.95
CA ARG A 290 -3.85 -10.98 -35.25
C ARG A 290 -3.87 -10.06 -36.48
N THR A 291 -3.00 -9.06 -36.50
CA THR A 291 -2.76 -8.25 -37.70
C THR A 291 -1.49 -8.68 -38.44
N ASP A 292 -1.59 -8.90 -39.75
CA ASP A 292 -0.42 -9.04 -40.64
C ASP A 292 0.10 -7.67 -41.11
N LYS A 293 -0.61 -6.59 -40.74
CA LYS A 293 -0.31 -5.22 -41.20
C LYS A 293 0.88 -4.58 -40.51
N LEU A 294 1.26 -5.05 -39.32
CA LEU A 294 2.34 -4.48 -38.51
C LEU A 294 3.13 -5.60 -37.84
N LYS A 295 4.42 -5.78 -38.21
CA LYS A 295 5.27 -6.81 -37.58
C LYS A 295 5.81 -6.33 -36.24
N LYS A 296 6.19 -7.25 -35.35
CA LYS A 296 6.84 -6.91 -34.05
C LYS A 296 8.10 -6.05 -34.22
N SER A 297 8.88 -6.29 -35.28
CA SER A 297 10.07 -5.47 -35.60
C SER A 297 9.72 -4.02 -35.98
N ASP A 298 8.61 -3.83 -36.71
CA ASP A 298 8.14 -2.49 -37.09
C ASP A 298 7.60 -1.75 -35.86
N LEU A 299 6.82 -2.44 -35.02
CA LEU A 299 6.36 -1.90 -33.74
C LEU A 299 7.53 -1.48 -32.83
N LYS A 300 8.58 -2.32 -32.74
CA LYS A 300 9.78 -1.97 -31.96
C LYS A 300 10.40 -0.66 -32.46
N ARG A 301 10.57 -0.51 -33.78
CA ARG A 301 11.09 0.72 -34.40
C ARG A 301 10.18 1.92 -34.13
N VAL A 302 8.87 1.77 -34.32
CA VAL A 302 7.88 2.83 -34.05
C VAL A 302 7.97 3.31 -32.60
N ILE A 303 8.11 2.39 -31.65
CA ILE A 303 8.28 2.72 -30.22
C ILE A 303 9.60 3.47 -29.99
N SER A 304 10.72 3.00 -30.53
CA SER A 304 12.03 3.64 -30.36
C SER A 304 12.07 5.04 -30.97
N ASP A 305 11.51 5.22 -32.17
CA ASP A 305 11.57 6.48 -32.92
C ASP A 305 10.66 7.58 -32.31
N ASN A 306 9.64 7.19 -31.54
CA ASN A 306 8.65 8.09 -30.95
C ASN A 306 8.62 8.05 -29.43
N GLU A 307 9.68 7.56 -28.76
CA GLU A 307 9.74 7.30 -27.31
C GLU A 307 9.16 8.44 -26.44
N ALA A 308 9.45 9.70 -26.77
CA ALA A 308 9.01 10.87 -26.01
C ALA A 308 7.50 11.18 -26.16
N ASP A 309 6.89 10.70 -27.23
CA ASP A 309 5.50 10.95 -27.60
C ASP A 309 4.61 9.72 -27.29
N ILE A 310 5.09 8.79 -26.45
CA ILE A 310 4.38 7.56 -26.07
C ILE A 310 3.98 7.59 -24.60
N ALA A 311 2.76 7.14 -24.33
CA ALA A 311 2.26 6.89 -22.98
C ALA A 311 1.90 5.41 -22.75
N PHE A 312 2.42 4.82 -21.68
CA PHE A 312 2.08 3.49 -21.20
C PHE A 312 1.11 3.61 -20.02
N LEU A 313 -0.07 3.03 -20.15
CA LEU A 313 -1.08 2.95 -19.10
C LEU A 313 -1.11 1.50 -18.64
N LEU A 314 -0.56 1.22 -17.47
CA LEU A 314 -0.35 -0.12 -16.93
C LEU A 314 -1.37 -0.39 -15.82
N ASP A 315 -2.36 -1.23 -16.11
CA ASP A 315 -3.48 -1.50 -15.20
C ASP A 315 -3.21 -2.72 -14.31
N GLY A 316 -3.26 -2.54 -12.99
CA GLY A 316 -3.29 -3.63 -12.00
C GLY A 316 -1.92 -4.16 -11.60
N LEU A 317 -1.01 -3.31 -11.11
CA LEU A 317 0.33 -3.76 -10.66
C LEU A 317 0.27 -4.74 -9.48
N ASP A 318 -0.77 -4.66 -8.65
CA ASP A 318 -1.03 -5.62 -7.58
C ASP A 318 -1.43 -7.02 -8.08
N GLU A 319 -1.75 -7.16 -9.36
CA GLU A 319 -2.26 -8.38 -9.99
C GLU A 319 -1.24 -8.97 -11.01
N ILE A 320 -0.03 -8.41 -11.09
CA ILE A 320 1.01 -8.91 -12.01
C ILE A 320 1.56 -10.28 -11.57
N PRO A 321 1.71 -11.26 -12.49
CA PRO A 321 2.36 -12.52 -12.18
C PRO A 321 3.81 -12.31 -11.72
N SER A 322 4.19 -12.96 -10.62
CA SER A 322 5.53 -12.86 -10.03
C SER A 322 6.64 -13.27 -11.01
N SER A 323 6.35 -14.22 -11.90
CA SER A 323 7.24 -14.68 -12.97
C SER A 323 7.49 -13.59 -14.02
N ALA A 324 6.44 -12.88 -14.44
CA ALA A 324 6.54 -11.78 -15.40
C ALA A 324 7.32 -10.59 -14.81
N LEU A 325 7.04 -10.21 -13.56
CA LEU A 325 7.70 -9.08 -12.90
C LEU A 325 9.22 -9.31 -12.68
N LYS A 326 9.63 -10.57 -12.45
CA LYS A 326 11.05 -10.95 -12.25
C LYS A 326 11.80 -11.25 -13.55
N SER A 327 11.09 -11.44 -14.65
CA SER A 327 11.71 -11.78 -15.92
C SER A 327 12.52 -10.61 -16.47
N LYS A 328 13.73 -10.92 -16.96
CA LYS A 328 14.60 -9.99 -17.69
C LYS A 328 14.66 -10.31 -19.19
N GLU A 329 13.84 -11.26 -19.64
CA GLU A 329 13.85 -11.72 -21.02
C GLU A 329 12.87 -10.92 -21.87
N GLY A 330 13.23 -10.71 -23.14
CA GLY A 330 12.41 -10.00 -24.12
C GLY A 330 12.71 -8.50 -24.25
N GLU A 331 12.04 -7.87 -25.21
CA GLU A 331 12.20 -6.44 -25.50
C GLU A 331 11.40 -5.59 -24.51
N TYR A 332 12.07 -4.62 -23.89
CA TYR A 332 11.52 -3.76 -22.85
C TYR A 332 10.90 -4.57 -21.69
N PRO A 333 11.72 -5.22 -20.84
CA PRO A 333 11.20 -5.95 -19.68
C PRO A 333 10.35 -5.05 -18.78
N ILE A 334 9.20 -5.56 -18.31
CA ILE A 334 8.23 -4.79 -17.52
C ILE A 334 8.83 -4.27 -16.23
N GLY A 335 9.67 -5.06 -15.55
CA GLY A 335 10.37 -4.63 -14.34
C GLY A 335 11.32 -3.45 -14.61
N ASP A 336 11.92 -3.38 -15.79
CA ASP A 336 12.81 -2.29 -16.19
C ASP A 336 12.02 -1.07 -16.66
N LEU A 337 10.85 -1.23 -17.31
CA LEU A 337 9.95 -0.12 -17.63
C LEU A 337 9.38 0.50 -16.35
N LEU A 338 8.89 -0.33 -15.42
CA LEU A 338 8.38 0.11 -14.12
C LEU A 338 9.48 0.82 -13.31
N GLY A 339 10.72 0.34 -13.39
CA GLY A 339 11.87 0.95 -12.74
C GLY A 339 12.54 2.09 -13.51
N ASN A 340 11.92 2.59 -14.58
CA ASN A 340 12.44 3.70 -15.38
C ASN A 340 13.89 3.46 -15.85
N LYS A 341 14.18 2.27 -16.38
CA LYS A 341 15.49 1.86 -16.94
C LYS A 341 15.47 1.70 -18.46
N VAL A 342 14.28 1.57 -19.04
CA VAL A 342 14.03 1.52 -20.49
C VAL A 342 12.90 2.48 -20.83
N LEU A 343 12.88 3.00 -22.07
CA LEU A 343 11.87 3.96 -22.54
C LEU A 343 11.73 5.19 -21.61
N LEU A 344 12.87 5.71 -21.16
CA LEU A 344 13.03 6.81 -20.19
C LEU A 344 12.29 8.10 -20.59
N LYS A 345 12.08 8.32 -21.88
CA LYS A 345 11.39 9.51 -22.38
C LYS A 345 9.87 9.36 -22.38
N SER A 346 9.35 8.13 -22.30
CA SER A 346 7.92 7.85 -22.31
C SER A 346 7.24 8.24 -21.00
N CYS A 347 5.93 8.46 -21.06
CA CYS A 347 5.11 8.62 -19.86
C CYS A 347 4.59 7.25 -19.41
N VAL A 348 4.62 6.97 -18.11
CA VAL A 348 4.11 5.71 -17.55
C VAL A 348 3.14 6.03 -16.40
N LEU A 349 1.89 5.62 -16.56
CA LEU A 349 0.85 5.70 -15.54
C LEU A 349 0.49 4.29 -15.10
N VAL A 350 0.70 3.98 -13.82
CA VAL A 350 0.49 2.64 -13.25
C VAL A 350 -0.62 2.68 -12.22
N THR A 351 -1.55 1.72 -12.25
CA THR A 351 -2.56 1.59 -11.20
C THR A 351 -2.21 0.49 -10.19
N THR A 352 -2.52 0.72 -8.91
CA THR A 352 -2.34 -0.31 -7.87
C THR A 352 -3.29 -0.11 -6.68
N ARG A 353 -3.27 -1.03 -5.69
CA ARG A 353 -3.98 -0.90 -4.41
C ARG A 353 -3.11 -0.24 -3.33
N PRO A 354 -3.69 0.42 -2.32
CA PRO A 354 -2.95 1.16 -1.30
C PRO A 354 -1.85 0.34 -0.60
N HIS A 355 -2.11 -0.92 -0.26
CA HIS A 355 -1.14 -1.79 0.42
C HIS A 355 0.14 -2.09 -0.40
N MET A 356 0.11 -1.89 -1.72
CA MET A 356 1.28 -2.07 -2.58
C MET A 356 2.10 -0.78 -2.73
N VAL A 357 1.55 0.39 -2.38
CA VAL A 357 2.18 1.69 -2.65
C VAL A 357 3.56 1.78 -2.01
N GLU A 358 3.70 1.45 -0.72
CA GLU A 358 5.00 1.53 -0.05
C GLU A 358 6.04 0.62 -0.69
N ARG A 359 5.65 -0.61 -1.05
CA ARG A 359 6.53 -1.59 -1.69
C ARG A 359 6.98 -1.09 -3.07
N VAL A 360 6.06 -0.54 -3.85
CA VAL A 360 6.32 0.02 -5.18
C VAL A 360 7.27 1.20 -5.06
N ILE A 361 7.05 2.12 -4.13
CA ILE A 361 7.89 3.31 -4.01
C ILE A 361 9.28 2.98 -3.45
N LYS A 362 9.40 2.02 -2.52
CA LYS A 362 10.70 1.51 -2.06
C LYS A 362 11.50 0.88 -3.21
N GLY A 363 10.83 0.22 -4.15
CA GLY A 363 11.48 -0.37 -5.34
C GLY A 363 11.71 0.64 -6.47
N PHE A 364 10.84 1.65 -6.59
CA PHE A 364 10.76 2.58 -7.71
C PHE A 364 10.46 4.01 -7.20
N PRO A 365 11.49 4.79 -6.80
CA PRO A 365 11.31 6.07 -6.13
C PRO A 365 10.83 7.21 -7.05
N ASP A 366 10.95 7.05 -8.37
CA ASP A 366 10.69 8.12 -9.34
C ASP A 366 9.21 8.50 -9.49
N TYR A 367 8.28 7.67 -9.03
CA TYR A 367 6.85 7.88 -9.22
C TYR A 367 6.30 9.09 -8.46
N ALA A 368 5.46 9.88 -9.12
CA ALA A 368 4.48 10.72 -8.45
C ALA A 368 3.37 9.85 -7.89
N ARG A 369 2.92 10.13 -6.66
CA ARG A 369 1.84 9.39 -6.01
C ARG A 369 0.54 10.14 -6.18
N VAL A 370 -0.44 9.46 -6.74
CA VAL A 370 -1.82 9.93 -6.78
C VAL A 370 -2.68 8.86 -6.14
N GLU A 371 -3.58 9.25 -5.26
CA GLU A 371 -4.58 8.39 -4.65
C GLU A 371 -5.96 8.78 -5.16
N THR A 372 -6.80 7.80 -5.46
CA THR A 372 -8.24 8.00 -5.59
C THR A 372 -8.99 7.35 -4.45
N VAL A 373 -9.96 8.08 -3.92
CA VAL A 373 -10.90 7.63 -2.89
C VAL A 373 -12.30 7.33 -3.47
N GLY A 374 -12.43 7.27 -4.81
CA GLY A 374 -13.69 7.06 -5.50
C GLY A 374 -14.42 8.38 -5.80
N PHE A 375 -15.74 8.39 -5.67
CA PHE A 375 -16.56 9.58 -5.93
C PHE A 375 -16.60 10.51 -4.71
N THR A 376 -16.57 11.82 -4.96
CA THR A 376 -17.08 12.77 -3.97
C THR A 376 -18.60 12.56 -3.78
N VAL A 377 -19.17 13.06 -2.68
CA VAL A 377 -20.64 13.04 -2.45
C VAL A 377 -21.39 13.65 -3.64
N LYS A 378 -20.89 14.77 -4.19
CA LYS A 378 -21.43 15.43 -5.37
C LYS A 378 -21.37 14.54 -6.61
N ASN A 379 -20.23 13.89 -6.86
CA ASN A 379 -20.03 13.03 -8.02
C ASN A 379 -20.85 11.74 -7.91
N ARG A 380 -21.02 11.18 -6.71
CA ARG A 380 -21.95 10.07 -6.46
C ARG A 380 -23.39 10.47 -6.81
N ASN A 381 -23.85 11.64 -6.35
CA ASN A 381 -25.22 12.09 -6.65
C ASN A 381 -25.40 12.30 -8.17
N LYS A 382 -24.43 12.92 -8.84
CA LYS A 382 -24.42 13.06 -10.30
C LYS A 382 -24.43 11.70 -11.01
N TYR A 383 -23.70 10.72 -10.50
CA TYR A 383 -23.69 9.36 -11.01
C TYR A 383 -25.08 8.71 -10.92
N ILE A 384 -25.74 8.84 -9.76
CA ILE A 384 -27.11 8.34 -9.54
C ILE A 384 -28.08 9.00 -10.51
N GLU A 385 -28.05 10.33 -10.64
CA GLU A 385 -28.91 11.07 -11.59
C GLU A 385 -28.68 10.64 -13.04
N THR A 386 -27.41 10.46 -13.44
CA THR A 386 -27.05 9.99 -14.79
C THR A 386 -27.51 8.56 -15.05
N HIS A 387 -27.62 7.73 -14.00
CA HIS A 387 -28.15 6.37 -14.10
C HIS A 387 -29.69 6.34 -14.29
N PHE A 388 -30.41 7.39 -13.88
CA PHE A 388 -31.87 7.50 -14.02
C PHE A 388 -32.26 8.71 -14.88
N PRO A 389 -31.84 8.77 -16.17
CA PRO A 389 -32.03 9.97 -16.99
C PRO A 389 -33.50 10.29 -17.28
N ASN A 390 -34.37 9.27 -17.25
CA ASN A 390 -35.79 9.40 -17.53
C ASN A 390 -36.63 9.70 -16.28
N ASP A 391 -36.07 9.52 -15.08
CA ASP A 391 -36.80 9.68 -13.82
C ASP A 391 -35.87 10.15 -12.68
N LEU A 392 -35.70 11.47 -12.59
CA LEU A 392 -34.92 12.10 -11.52
C LEU A 392 -35.58 11.98 -10.15
N THR A 393 -36.86 11.60 -10.05
CA THR A 393 -37.50 11.41 -8.74
C THR A 393 -36.96 10.16 -8.06
N ILE A 394 -36.83 9.05 -8.82
CA ILE A 394 -36.20 7.81 -8.34
C ILE A 394 -34.76 8.06 -7.89
N ALA A 395 -34.00 8.87 -8.64
CA ALA A 395 -32.64 9.28 -8.28
C ALA A 395 -32.60 10.05 -6.96
N ARG A 396 -33.46 11.06 -6.81
CA ARG A 396 -33.54 11.89 -5.60
C ARG A 396 -33.96 11.08 -4.37
N ASP A 397 -34.87 10.14 -4.52
CA ASP A 397 -35.28 9.27 -3.41
C ASP A 397 -34.12 8.37 -2.95
N LEU A 398 -33.33 7.82 -3.89
CA LEU A 398 -32.13 7.04 -3.54
C LEU A 398 -31.08 7.90 -2.84
N ILE A 399 -30.84 9.12 -3.34
CA ILE A 399 -29.92 10.07 -2.72
C ILE A 399 -30.38 10.41 -1.30
N SER A 400 -31.67 10.72 -1.12
CA SER A 400 -32.24 11.03 0.20
C SER A 400 -32.15 9.85 1.16
N TRP A 401 -32.33 8.62 0.66
CA TRP A 401 -32.18 7.40 1.46
C TRP A 401 -30.72 7.20 1.88
N LEU A 402 -29.75 7.38 0.96
CA LEU A 402 -28.32 7.27 1.25
C LEU A 402 -27.85 8.33 2.24
N ASP A 403 -28.34 9.56 2.15
CA ASP A 403 -27.99 10.62 3.09
C ASP A 403 -28.61 10.39 4.49
N SER A 404 -29.62 9.52 4.59
CA SER A 404 -30.21 9.07 5.86
C SER A 404 -29.57 7.78 6.39
N ASN A 405 -28.93 6.98 5.54
CA ASN A 405 -28.32 5.69 5.90
C ASN A 405 -26.80 5.82 6.10
N GLN A 406 -26.39 5.92 7.36
CA GLN A 406 -25.02 6.27 7.75
C GLN A 406 -23.95 5.22 7.37
N SER A 407 -24.30 3.94 7.23
CA SER A 407 -23.31 2.89 6.93
C SER A 407 -23.02 2.74 5.43
N LEU A 408 -24.00 3.03 4.57
CA LEU A 408 -23.84 2.94 3.11
C LEU A 408 -23.46 4.25 2.43
N GLN A 409 -23.56 5.38 3.12
CA GLN A 409 -23.28 6.68 2.52
C GLN A 409 -21.82 6.77 2.02
N GLU A 410 -20.83 6.45 2.84
CA GLU A 410 -19.41 6.37 2.44
C GLU A 410 -19.18 5.23 1.42
N LEU A 411 -19.74 4.04 1.66
CA LEU A 411 -19.58 2.91 0.72
C LEU A 411 -20.12 3.21 -0.68
N SER A 412 -21.17 4.02 -0.79
CA SER A 412 -21.74 4.46 -2.07
C SER A 412 -20.85 5.45 -2.84
N GLN A 413 -19.78 5.97 -2.24
CA GLN A 413 -18.73 6.70 -2.96
C GLN A 413 -17.84 5.74 -3.79
N CYS A 414 -17.83 4.45 -3.47
CA CYS A 414 -17.23 3.44 -4.32
C CYS A 414 -18.10 3.21 -5.58
N PRO A 415 -17.61 3.49 -6.80
CA PRO A 415 -18.40 3.40 -8.02
C PRO A 415 -19.11 2.06 -8.25
N ILE A 416 -18.47 0.92 -7.92
CA ILE A 416 -19.11 -0.38 -8.10
C ILE A 416 -20.29 -0.57 -7.14
N ILE A 417 -20.17 -0.11 -5.90
CA ILE A 417 -21.24 -0.14 -4.90
C ILE A 417 -22.36 0.81 -5.31
N ALA A 418 -22.04 2.04 -5.73
CA ALA A 418 -23.01 3.00 -6.26
C ALA A 418 -23.87 2.38 -7.38
N ARG A 419 -23.21 1.68 -8.31
CA ARG A 419 -23.90 0.97 -9.41
C ARG A 419 -24.78 -0.17 -8.89
N MET A 420 -24.30 -0.98 -7.96
CA MET A 420 -25.09 -2.05 -7.33
C MET A 420 -26.34 -1.48 -6.65
N LEU A 421 -26.20 -0.39 -5.89
CA LEU A 421 -27.32 0.26 -5.20
C LEU A 421 -28.33 0.86 -6.17
N CYS A 422 -27.89 1.51 -7.25
CA CYS A 422 -28.78 1.99 -8.31
C CYS A 422 -29.60 0.83 -8.92
N LEU A 423 -28.94 -0.30 -9.19
CA LEU A 423 -29.59 -1.47 -9.76
C LEU A 423 -30.54 -2.15 -8.76
N LEU A 424 -30.19 -2.24 -7.49
CA LEU A 424 -31.08 -2.76 -6.46
C LEU A 424 -32.31 -1.84 -6.28
N TRP A 425 -32.09 -0.52 -6.28
CA TRP A 425 -33.15 0.47 -6.16
C TRP A 425 -34.15 0.41 -7.31
N LEU A 426 -33.67 0.31 -8.55
CA LEU A 426 -34.50 0.17 -9.74
C LEU A 426 -35.38 -1.09 -9.70
N ASN A 427 -34.85 -2.14 -9.07
CA ASN A 427 -35.39 -3.49 -9.16
C ASN A 427 -36.02 -3.97 -7.86
N ARG A 428 -36.30 -3.04 -6.94
CA ARG A 428 -36.95 -3.33 -5.66
C ARG A 428 -38.38 -3.85 -5.92
N PRO A 429 -38.76 -5.00 -5.34
CA PRO A 429 -40.11 -5.53 -5.50
C PRO A 429 -41.16 -4.68 -4.78
N ASP A 430 -40.75 -3.94 -3.75
CA ASP A 430 -41.59 -3.05 -2.96
C ASP A 430 -40.82 -1.74 -2.68
N ALA A 431 -41.40 -0.60 -3.06
CA ALA A 431 -40.81 0.71 -2.82
C ALA A 431 -40.75 1.10 -1.33
N SER A 432 -41.51 0.40 -0.47
CA SER A 432 -41.53 0.62 0.98
C SER A 432 -40.41 -0.10 1.72
N LYS A 433 -39.79 -1.13 1.12
CA LYS A 433 -38.67 -1.86 1.75
C LYS A 433 -37.37 -1.06 1.58
N PRO A 434 -36.65 -0.72 2.66
CA PRO A 434 -35.35 -0.04 2.55
C PRO A 434 -34.31 -0.96 1.89
N LEU A 435 -33.28 -0.35 1.29
CA LEU A 435 -32.10 -1.09 0.87
C LEU A 435 -31.38 -1.70 2.11
N PRO A 436 -30.57 -2.74 1.91
CA PRO A 436 -29.73 -3.27 2.98
C PRO A 436 -28.81 -2.19 3.57
N ASP A 437 -28.44 -2.31 4.84
CA ASP A 437 -27.56 -1.40 5.57
C ASP A 437 -26.14 -1.97 5.80
N LYS A 438 -25.89 -3.20 5.33
CA LYS A 438 -24.61 -3.91 5.46
C LYS A 438 -24.06 -4.33 4.11
N LEU A 439 -22.73 -4.31 3.97
CA LEU A 439 -22.06 -4.68 2.74
C LEU A 439 -22.43 -6.10 2.31
N THR A 440 -22.35 -7.08 3.22
CA THR A 440 -22.64 -8.48 2.90
C THR A 440 -24.05 -8.67 2.38
N THR A 441 -25.03 -7.95 2.94
CA THR A 441 -26.42 -8.02 2.51
C THR A 441 -26.65 -7.33 1.16
N VAL A 442 -25.94 -6.23 0.86
CA VAL A 442 -25.94 -5.62 -0.49
C VAL A 442 -25.46 -6.63 -1.53
N TYR A 443 -24.36 -7.36 -1.28
CA TYR A 443 -23.86 -8.39 -2.20
C TYR A 443 -24.86 -9.55 -2.34
N LYS A 444 -25.42 -10.03 -1.23
CA LYS A 444 -26.43 -11.08 -1.24
C LYS A 444 -27.65 -10.71 -2.09
N GLU A 445 -28.27 -9.56 -1.82
CA GLU A 445 -29.45 -9.12 -2.58
C GLU A 445 -29.11 -8.86 -4.05
N PHE A 446 -27.92 -8.35 -4.35
CA PHE A 446 -27.49 -8.12 -5.74
C PHE A 446 -27.30 -9.42 -6.50
N VAL A 447 -26.61 -10.41 -5.93
CA VAL A 447 -26.45 -11.75 -6.52
C VAL A 447 -27.81 -12.42 -6.70
N GLU A 448 -28.69 -12.36 -5.70
CA GLU A 448 -30.05 -12.87 -5.83
C GLU A 448 -30.79 -12.20 -6.99
N ALA A 449 -30.64 -10.88 -7.17
CA ALA A 449 -31.28 -10.14 -8.25
C ALA A 449 -30.71 -10.53 -9.63
N LEU A 450 -29.41 -10.81 -9.74
CA LEU A 450 -28.80 -11.33 -10.98
C LEU A 450 -29.39 -12.70 -11.34
N ILE A 451 -29.47 -13.60 -10.36
CA ILE A 451 -29.95 -14.98 -10.57
C ILE A 451 -31.45 -15.01 -10.89
N LYS A 452 -32.27 -14.25 -10.16
CA LYS A 452 -33.72 -14.13 -10.42
C LYS A 452 -33.99 -13.69 -11.87
N ARG A 453 -33.21 -12.73 -12.37
CA ARG A 453 -33.38 -12.19 -13.73
C ARG A 453 -33.05 -13.19 -14.82
N CYS A 454 -31.99 -13.98 -14.65
CA CYS A 454 -31.63 -15.00 -15.63
C CYS A 454 -32.63 -16.15 -15.64
N HIS A 455 -33.22 -16.48 -14.48
CA HIS A 455 -34.28 -17.50 -14.38
C HIS A 455 -35.65 -17.07 -14.91
N SER A 456 -36.04 -15.79 -14.74
CA SER A 456 -37.34 -15.29 -15.22
C SER A 456 -37.46 -15.19 -16.74
N ALA A 457 -36.34 -15.29 -17.48
CA ALA A 457 -36.35 -15.33 -18.94
C ALA A 457 -36.72 -16.71 -19.52
N SER A 458 -36.76 -17.76 -18.68
CA SER A 458 -36.98 -19.14 -19.11
C SER A 458 -38.20 -19.84 -18.51
N ASP A 459 -38.92 -19.26 -17.54
CA ASP A 459 -40.06 -19.95 -16.91
C ASP A 459 -41.13 -18.98 -16.36
N THR A 460 -42.39 -19.19 -16.74
CA THR A 460 -43.56 -18.49 -16.19
C THR A 460 -43.95 -19.10 -14.85
N GLY A 461 -43.41 -18.60 -13.74
CA GLY A 461 -43.90 -18.96 -12.40
C GLY A 461 -43.00 -18.57 -11.24
N GLU A 462 -43.58 -17.94 -10.22
CA GLU A 462 -42.93 -17.54 -8.96
C GLU A 462 -42.51 -18.74 -8.10
N ASN A 463 -41.38 -19.40 -8.40
CA ASN A 463 -40.86 -20.49 -7.56
C ASN A 463 -39.61 -20.04 -6.77
N LYS A 464 -39.82 -19.34 -5.65
CA LYS A 464 -38.75 -18.79 -4.77
C LYS A 464 -37.76 -19.86 -4.27
N SER A 465 -38.19 -21.12 -4.12
CA SER A 465 -37.36 -22.24 -3.67
C SER A 465 -36.30 -22.65 -4.70
N GLY A 466 -36.65 -22.61 -6.00
CA GLY A 466 -35.75 -22.94 -7.10
C GLY A 466 -34.60 -21.95 -7.26
N VAL A 467 -34.90 -20.65 -7.16
CA VAL A 467 -33.88 -19.58 -7.23
C VAL A 467 -32.85 -19.70 -6.11
N GLN A 468 -33.30 -19.96 -4.88
CA GLN A 468 -32.41 -20.11 -3.73
C GLN A 468 -31.54 -21.37 -3.85
N GLN A 469 -32.07 -22.45 -4.42
CA GLN A 469 -31.29 -23.65 -4.70
C GLN A 469 -30.25 -23.40 -5.80
N LEU A 470 -30.62 -22.74 -6.89
CA LEU A 470 -29.63 -22.40 -7.94
C LEU A 470 -28.53 -21.50 -7.37
N MET A 471 -28.91 -20.48 -6.59
CA MET A 471 -27.94 -19.59 -5.96
C MET A 471 -26.95 -20.34 -5.09
N ARG A 472 -27.42 -21.27 -4.23
CA ARG A 472 -26.53 -22.14 -3.46
C ARG A 472 -25.57 -22.90 -4.35
N THR A 473 -26.06 -23.58 -5.38
CA THR A 473 -25.23 -24.37 -6.29
C THR A 473 -24.18 -23.52 -7.02
N ILE A 474 -24.55 -22.35 -7.51
CA ILE A 474 -23.61 -21.43 -8.18
C ILE A 474 -22.57 -20.92 -7.19
N LEU A 475 -22.99 -20.38 -6.05
CA LEU A 475 -22.08 -19.74 -5.10
C LEU A 475 -21.13 -20.73 -4.43
N GLU A 476 -21.59 -21.94 -4.07
CA GLU A 476 -20.72 -22.98 -3.53
C GLU A 476 -19.68 -23.46 -4.55
N GLY A 477 -20.11 -23.73 -5.79
CA GLY A 477 -19.23 -24.23 -6.83
C GLY A 477 -18.21 -23.20 -7.33
N LEU A 478 -18.64 -21.93 -7.49
CA LEU A 478 -17.74 -20.83 -7.81
C LEU A 478 -16.83 -20.50 -6.62
N GLY A 479 -17.36 -20.56 -5.40
CA GLY A 479 -16.67 -20.17 -4.19
C GLY A 479 -15.50 -21.09 -3.83
N GLU A 480 -15.62 -22.38 -4.11
CA GLU A 480 -14.52 -23.32 -3.88
C GLU A 480 -13.29 -22.98 -4.75
N VAL A 481 -13.52 -22.80 -6.06
CA VAL A 481 -12.48 -22.40 -7.02
C VAL A 481 -11.92 -21.01 -6.65
N SER A 482 -12.79 -20.09 -6.21
CA SER A 482 -12.40 -18.75 -5.77
C SER A 482 -11.49 -18.78 -4.55
N LEU A 483 -11.82 -19.59 -3.54
CA LEU A 483 -11.06 -19.70 -2.29
C LEU A 483 -9.68 -20.27 -2.54
N GLN A 484 -9.59 -21.32 -3.37
CA GLN A 484 -8.31 -21.90 -3.78
C GLN A 484 -7.45 -20.86 -4.51
N GLY A 485 -8.02 -20.16 -5.51
CA GLY A 485 -7.32 -19.12 -6.26
C GLY A 485 -6.80 -17.99 -5.37
N LEU A 486 -7.57 -17.56 -4.36
CA LEU A 486 -7.16 -16.53 -3.39
C LEU A 486 -6.03 -16.99 -2.47
N LEU A 487 -6.00 -18.26 -2.07
CA LEU A 487 -5.03 -18.79 -1.11
C LEU A 487 -3.68 -19.18 -1.75
N GLU A 488 -3.69 -19.72 -2.97
CA GLU A 488 -2.47 -20.27 -3.60
C GLU A 488 -1.66 -19.19 -4.33
N GLU A 489 -2.31 -18.39 -5.18
CA GLU A 489 -1.63 -17.48 -6.12
C GLU A 489 -2.29 -16.08 -6.19
N ASP A 490 -3.33 -15.82 -5.39
CA ASP A 490 -4.19 -14.63 -5.47
C ASP A 490 -4.78 -14.41 -6.88
N THR A 491 -5.09 -15.51 -7.55
CA THR A 491 -5.46 -15.57 -8.97
C THR A 491 -6.86 -15.02 -9.21
N VAL A 492 -6.99 -14.15 -10.22
CA VAL A 492 -8.27 -13.57 -10.68
C VAL A 492 -8.76 -14.16 -12.01
N TYR A 493 -7.95 -15.01 -12.65
CA TYR A 493 -8.24 -15.71 -13.90
C TYR A 493 -8.40 -17.20 -13.71
N PHE A 494 -9.47 -17.73 -14.27
CA PHE A 494 -9.75 -19.15 -14.18
C PHE A 494 -9.81 -19.72 -15.59
N ASN A 495 -9.03 -20.78 -15.84
CA ASN A 495 -9.22 -21.61 -16.99
C ASN A 495 -10.58 -22.32 -16.88
N PRO A 496 -11.34 -22.52 -17.96
CA PRO A 496 -12.51 -23.40 -17.94
C PRO A 496 -12.23 -24.78 -17.33
N LYS A 497 -10.99 -25.29 -17.45
CA LYS A 497 -10.53 -26.53 -16.81
C LYS A 497 -10.47 -26.48 -15.28
N ASP A 498 -10.32 -25.31 -14.68
CA ASP A 498 -10.36 -25.15 -13.22
C ASP A 498 -11.76 -25.46 -12.66
N PHE A 499 -12.77 -25.45 -13.54
CA PHE A 499 -14.14 -25.88 -13.27
C PHE A 499 -14.42 -27.31 -13.77
N ALA A 500 -13.41 -28.14 -14.01
CA ALA A 500 -13.61 -29.53 -14.44
C ALA A 500 -14.52 -30.29 -13.47
N GLY A 501 -15.55 -30.96 -14.00
CA GLY A 501 -16.59 -31.61 -13.20
C GLY A 501 -17.68 -30.65 -12.68
N ARG A 502 -17.61 -29.35 -13.01
CA ARG A 502 -18.55 -28.29 -12.62
C ARG A 502 -19.01 -27.45 -13.82
N ASP A 503 -19.13 -28.06 -15.00
CA ASP A 503 -19.50 -27.35 -16.24
C ASP A 503 -20.80 -26.56 -16.14
N VAL A 504 -21.78 -27.10 -15.39
CA VAL A 504 -23.06 -26.43 -15.11
C VAL A 504 -22.86 -25.17 -14.27
N VAL A 505 -21.96 -25.19 -13.28
CA VAL A 505 -21.63 -24.01 -12.45
C VAL A 505 -20.97 -22.94 -13.30
N LEU A 506 -20.01 -23.32 -14.15
CA LEU A 506 -19.33 -22.39 -15.06
C LEU A 506 -20.33 -21.75 -16.04
N LYS A 507 -21.21 -22.56 -16.63
CA LYS A 507 -22.28 -22.08 -17.52
C LYS A 507 -23.20 -21.10 -16.79
N ASN A 508 -23.72 -21.47 -15.62
CA ASN A 508 -24.65 -20.63 -14.86
C ASN A 508 -23.98 -19.35 -14.36
N GLY A 509 -22.71 -19.40 -13.94
CA GLY A 509 -21.94 -18.21 -13.56
C GLY A 509 -21.79 -17.21 -14.72
N ARG A 510 -21.62 -17.71 -15.96
CA ARG A 510 -21.59 -16.87 -17.18
C ARG A 510 -22.96 -16.32 -17.52
N GLU A 511 -24.02 -17.14 -17.46
CA GLU A 511 -25.39 -16.73 -17.76
C GLU A 511 -25.91 -15.68 -16.77
N THR A 512 -25.56 -15.81 -15.49
CA THR A 512 -25.91 -14.86 -14.42
C THR A 512 -25.11 -13.56 -14.46
N GLY A 513 -24.03 -13.50 -15.23
CA GLY A 513 -23.14 -12.33 -15.31
C GLY A 513 -22.16 -12.20 -14.15
N LEU A 514 -22.08 -13.19 -13.25
CA LEU A 514 -21.07 -13.25 -12.19
C LEU A 514 -19.67 -13.51 -12.75
N LEU A 515 -19.62 -14.28 -13.85
CA LEU A 515 -18.41 -14.59 -14.59
C LEU A 515 -18.44 -13.95 -15.98
N GLN A 516 -17.32 -13.38 -16.39
CA GLN A 516 -17.08 -12.86 -17.71
C GLN A 516 -16.16 -13.79 -18.49
N LYS A 517 -16.46 -13.97 -19.77
CA LYS A 517 -15.62 -14.74 -20.68
C LYS A 517 -14.63 -13.79 -21.34
N GLU A 518 -13.36 -14.13 -21.24
CA GLU A 518 -12.28 -13.38 -21.88
C GLU A 518 -11.41 -14.32 -22.71
N LYS A 519 -10.73 -13.76 -23.71
CA LYS A 519 -9.67 -14.44 -24.44
C LYS A 519 -8.36 -13.79 -24.05
N VAL A 520 -7.39 -14.60 -23.64
CA VAL A 520 -6.02 -14.16 -23.38
C VAL A 520 -5.13 -14.81 -24.43
N ALA A 521 -4.31 -14.02 -25.09
CA ALA A 521 -3.31 -14.54 -26.01
C ALA A 521 -2.21 -15.25 -25.22
N SER A 522 -1.89 -16.49 -25.61
CA SER A 522 -0.80 -17.28 -25.08
C SER A 522 0.01 -17.82 -26.27
N GLY A 523 1.10 -17.13 -26.59
CA GLY A 523 1.88 -17.38 -27.80
C GLY A 523 1.02 -17.19 -29.05
N LEU A 524 0.90 -18.23 -29.88
CA LEU A 524 0.13 -18.19 -31.15
C LEU A 524 -1.36 -18.59 -31.00
N SER A 525 -1.84 -18.85 -29.77
CA SER A 525 -3.21 -19.33 -29.55
C SER A 525 -3.97 -18.47 -28.53
N ASP A 526 -5.26 -18.28 -28.77
CA ASP A 526 -6.14 -17.66 -27.77
C ASP A 526 -6.57 -18.73 -26.77
N VAL A 527 -6.22 -18.55 -25.50
CA VAL A 527 -6.76 -19.36 -24.42
C VAL A 527 -7.99 -18.64 -23.89
N GLU A 528 -9.12 -19.36 -23.88
CA GLU A 528 -10.32 -18.88 -23.21
C GLU A 528 -10.11 -18.95 -21.70
N VAL A 529 -10.31 -17.82 -21.03
CA VAL A 529 -10.28 -17.71 -19.57
C VAL A 529 -11.57 -17.05 -19.09
N VAL A 530 -11.77 -17.15 -17.78
CA VAL A 530 -12.97 -16.68 -17.10
C VAL A 530 -12.55 -15.84 -15.91
N THR A 531 -13.16 -14.66 -15.79
CA THR A 531 -12.89 -13.73 -14.70
C THR A 531 -14.18 -13.44 -13.94
N PHE A 532 -14.07 -13.13 -12.65
CA PHE A 532 -15.20 -12.56 -11.93
C PHE A 532 -15.47 -11.14 -12.41
N LEU A 533 -16.74 -10.75 -12.32
CA LEU A 533 -17.19 -9.38 -12.58
C LEU A 533 -16.34 -8.30 -11.88
N HIS A 534 -15.88 -8.60 -10.66
CA HIS A 534 -14.89 -7.85 -9.89
C HIS A 534 -14.35 -8.74 -8.78
N LYS A 535 -13.11 -8.52 -8.30
CA LYS A 535 -12.49 -9.35 -7.23
C LYS A 535 -13.36 -9.45 -5.97
N SER A 536 -14.12 -8.42 -5.62
CA SER A 536 -15.05 -8.50 -4.48
C SER A 536 -16.13 -9.60 -4.64
N PHE A 537 -16.53 -9.95 -5.87
CA PHE A 537 -17.46 -11.05 -6.10
C PHE A 537 -16.77 -12.42 -5.97
N GLN A 538 -15.50 -12.52 -6.35
CA GLN A 538 -14.67 -13.70 -6.05
C GLN A 538 -14.55 -13.89 -4.54
N GLU A 539 -14.23 -12.82 -3.80
CA GLU A 539 -14.13 -12.83 -2.33
C GLU A 539 -15.48 -13.18 -1.67
N TYR A 540 -16.60 -12.66 -2.19
CA TYR A 540 -17.94 -13.00 -1.72
C TYR A 540 -18.28 -14.48 -1.97
N CYS A 541 -18.00 -15.02 -3.16
CA CYS A 541 -18.19 -16.44 -3.45
C CYS A 541 -17.31 -17.32 -2.55
N ALA A 542 -16.03 -16.97 -2.39
CA ALA A 542 -15.11 -17.68 -1.49
C ALA A 542 -15.63 -17.72 -0.05
N ALA A 543 -16.12 -16.57 0.46
CA ALA A 543 -16.75 -16.49 1.77
C ALA A 543 -18.02 -17.35 1.88
N TYR A 544 -18.84 -17.37 0.84
CA TYR A 544 -20.04 -18.20 0.78
C TYR A 544 -19.69 -19.69 0.87
N HIS A 545 -18.73 -20.16 0.06
CA HIS A 545 -18.25 -21.53 0.13
C HIS A 545 -17.67 -21.85 1.51
N LEU A 546 -16.80 -20.99 2.06
CA LEU A 546 -16.21 -21.17 3.37
C LEU A 546 -17.28 -21.34 4.46
N THR A 547 -18.29 -20.46 4.49
CA THR A 547 -19.40 -20.59 5.46
C THR A 547 -20.26 -21.83 5.22
N SER A 548 -20.42 -22.30 3.99
CA SER A 548 -21.16 -23.54 3.68
C SER A 548 -20.54 -24.77 4.34
N LEU A 549 -19.21 -24.79 4.56
CA LEU A 549 -18.50 -25.89 5.22
C LEU A 549 -18.94 -26.06 6.68
N LEU A 550 -19.43 -25.02 7.34
CA LEU A 550 -19.96 -25.11 8.71
C LEU A 550 -21.31 -25.81 8.78
N THR A 551 -22.06 -25.85 7.67
CA THR A 551 -23.40 -26.47 7.62
C THR A 551 -23.36 -27.97 7.33
N LYS A 552 -22.18 -28.53 7.02
CA LYS A 552 -21.97 -29.92 6.61
C LYS A 552 -21.34 -30.75 7.76
N ASP A 553 -21.28 -32.08 7.62
CA ASP A 553 -20.83 -33.03 8.67
C ASP A 553 -19.37 -32.84 9.13
N GLY A 554 -18.97 -33.56 10.20
CA GLY A 554 -17.76 -33.29 11.01
C GLY A 554 -16.42 -33.11 10.27
N GLU A 555 -16.17 -33.86 9.18
CA GLU A 555 -14.91 -33.74 8.41
C GLU A 555 -14.82 -32.42 7.63
N GLN A 556 -15.94 -31.93 7.09
CA GLN A 556 -15.98 -30.68 6.32
C GLN A 556 -15.96 -29.44 7.22
N ARG A 557 -16.48 -29.56 8.45
CA ARG A 557 -16.32 -28.53 9.49
C ARG A 557 -14.87 -28.26 9.86
N GLU A 558 -14.01 -29.28 9.83
CA GLU A 558 -12.55 -29.09 10.02
C GLU A 558 -11.94 -28.32 8.84
N GLY A 559 -12.46 -28.53 7.64
CA GLY A 559 -12.12 -27.74 6.45
C GLY A 559 -12.31 -26.23 6.63
N PHE A 560 -13.34 -25.78 7.37
CA PHE A 560 -13.47 -24.35 7.71
C PHE A 560 -12.30 -23.85 8.57
N ARG A 561 -11.92 -24.62 9.60
CA ARG A 561 -10.85 -24.23 10.53
C ARG A 561 -9.49 -24.15 9.83
N GLN A 562 -9.20 -25.15 9.00
CA GLN A 562 -7.96 -25.20 8.21
C GLN A 562 -7.89 -24.02 7.24
N ASN A 563 -8.96 -23.75 6.49
CA ASN A 563 -9.00 -22.61 5.56
C ASN A 563 -8.91 -21.27 6.30
N LEU A 564 -9.53 -21.13 7.47
CA LEU A 564 -9.40 -19.93 8.29
C LEU A 564 -7.95 -19.73 8.77
N GLN A 565 -7.24 -20.78 9.14
CA GLN A 565 -5.80 -20.70 9.47
C GLN A 565 -4.96 -20.27 8.26
N ASN A 566 -5.25 -20.80 7.07
CA ASN A 566 -4.59 -20.37 5.83
C ASN A 566 -4.88 -18.89 5.50
N ILE A 567 -6.11 -18.43 5.72
CA ILE A 567 -6.46 -17.01 5.56
C ILE A 567 -5.65 -16.13 6.53
N ILE A 568 -5.52 -16.56 7.79
CA ILE A 568 -4.76 -15.83 8.80
C ILE A 568 -3.26 -15.82 8.47
N SER A 569 -2.71 -16.91 7.90
CA SER A 569 -1.30 -16.96 7.49
C SER A 569 -1.01 -16.09 6.27
N VAL A 570 -1.96 -15.97 5.33
CA VAL A 570 -1.85 -15.04 4.20
C VAL A 570 -1.98 -13.57 4.64
N GLY A 571 -2.75 -13.31 5.70
CA GLY A 571 -2.87 -12.01 6.35
C GLY A 571 -4.31 -11.52 6.43
N VAL A 572 -4.76 -11.22 7.65
CA VAL A 572 -6.13 -10.77 7.97
C VAL A 572 -6.56 -9.53 7.20
N MET A 573 -5.68 -8.55 7.05
CA MET A 573 -5.98 -7.32 6.29
C MET A 573 -6.08 -7.58 4.78
N LYS A 574 -5.26 -8.50 4.23
CA LYS A 574 -5.34 -8.89 2.81
C LYS A 574 -6.66 -9.59 2.50
N MET A 575 -7.16 -10.40 3.43
CA MET A 575 -8.39 -11.19 3.29
C MET A 575 -9.62 -10.54 3.95
N GLN A 576 -9.58 -9.24 4.24
CA GLN A 576 -10.62 -8.56 5.02
C GLN A 576 -12.04 -8.73 4.44
N TYR A 577 -12.21 -8.69 3.11
CA TYR A 577 -13.52 -8.83 2.48
C TYR A 577 -14.07 -10.25 2.62
N VAL A 578 -13.23 -11.28 2.46
CA VAL A 578 -13.63 -12.68 2.70
C VAL A 578 -14.13 -12.84 4.14
N LEU A 579 -13.38 -12.32 5.12
CA LEU A 579 -13.74 -12.39 6.53
C LEU A 579 -15.04 -11.62 6.83
N ARG A 580 -15.20 -10.40 6.29
CA ARG A 580 -16.41 -9.58 6.44
C ARG A 580 -17.64 -10.31 5.91
N PHE A 581 -17.54 -10.85 4.70
CA PHE A 581 -18.63 -11.61 4.08
C PHE A 581 -18.94 -12.89 4.87
N CYS A 582 -17.93 -13.63 5.36
CA CYS A 582 -18.18 -14.79 6.21
C CYS A 582 -18.98 -14.42 7.47
N CYS A 583 -18.59 -13.32 8.13
CA CYS A 583 -19.27 -12.84 9.32
C CYS A 583 -20.71 -12.41 9.04
N GLY A 584 -20.96 -11.72 7.92
CA GLY A 584 -22.31 -11.30 7.53
C GLY A 584 -23.20 -12.44 6.99
N LEU A 585 -22.61 -13.55 6.54
CA LEU A 585 -23.33 -14.73 6.06
C LEU A 585 -23.69 -15.71 7.19
N SER A 586 -22.86 -15.82 8.23
CA SER A 586 -23.06 -16.76 9.34
C SER A 586 -22.57 -16.22 10.69
N GLU A 587 -23.47 -16.16 11.67
CA GLU A 587 -23.13 -15.82 13.06
C GLU A 587 -22.15 -16.83 13.69
N GLU A 588 -22.26 -18.12 13.34
CA GLU A 588 -21.32 -19.16 13.79
C GLU A 588 -19.90 -18.89 13.23
N ALA A 589 -19.81 -18.57 11.94
CA ALA A 589 -18.54 -18.19 11.32
C ALA A 589 -17.94 -16.95 11.98
N ALA A 590 -18.76 -15.90 12.20
CA ALA A 590 -18.34 -14.70 12.90
C ALA A 590 -17.78 -15.02 14.30
N GLY A 591 -18.46 -15.89 15.04
CA GLY A 591 -18.01 -16.33 16.35
C GLY A 591 -16.66 -17.03 16.32
N LEU A 592 -16.39 -17.88 15.33
CA LEU A 592 -15.10 -18.57 15.15
C LEU A 592 -14.00 -17.60 14.72
N ILE A 593 -14.26 -16.74 13.74
CA ILE A 593 -13.31 -15.76 13.21
C ILE A 593 -12.87 -14.78 14.30
N LEU A 594 -13.82 -14.16 15.00
CA LEU A 594 -13.52 -13.22 16.10
C LEU A 594 -12.74 -13.90 17.24
N SER A 595 -12.99 -15.18 17.50
CA SER A 595 -12.24 -15.93 18.52
C SER A 595 -10.79 -16.18 18.12
N GLN A 596 -10.51 -16.39 16.83
CA GLN A 596 -9.14 -16.56 16.35
C GLN A 596 -8.38 -15.24 16.35
N MET A 597 -9.03 -14.13 15.97
CA MET A 597 -8.41 -12.80 16.03
C MET A 597 -7.98 -12.43 17.46
N ARG A 598 -8.81 -12.74 18.46
CA ARG A 598 -8.49 -12.49 19.88
C ARG A 598 -7.30 -13.29 20.42
N ARG A 599 -7.00 -14.47 19.88
CA ARG A 599 -5.90 -15.31 20.40
C ARG A 599 -4.51 -14.74 20.12
N LYS A 600 -4.41 -13.78 19.20
CA LYS A 600 -3.13 -13.15 18.81
C LYS A 600 -2.80 -11.87 19.58
N GLY A 601 -3.67 -11.39 20.49
CA GLY A 601 -3.40 -10.29 21.41
C GLY A 601 -2.68 -9.09 20.77
N SER A 602 -3.19 -8.57 19.65
CA SER A 602 -2.52 -7.48 18.93
C SER A 602 -3.04 -6.12 19.37
N ASP A 603 -2.15 -5.26 19.84
CA ASP A 603 -2.40 -3.82 20.00
C ASP A 603 -2.53 -3.08 18.65
N ASP A 604 -2.54 -3.81 17.53
CA ASP A 604 -2.73 -3.29 16.17
C ASP A 604 -4.12 -2.64 15.99
N VAL A 605 -4.11 -1.34 15.80
CA VAL A 605 -5.28 -0.47 15.64
C VAL A 605 -6.13 -0.86 14.43
N ASP A 606 -5.51 -1.32 13.34
CA ASP A 606 -6.20 -1.69 12.10
C ASP A 606 -6.95 -3.00 12.26
N GLN A 607 -6.33 -4.00 12.89
CA GLN A 607 -6.98 -5.29 13.17
C GLN A 607 -8.14 -5.14 14.15
N GLN A 608 -7.98 -4.28 15.16
CA GLN A 608 -9.07 -3.96 16.08
C GLN A 608 -10.24 -3.29 15.34
N SER A 609 -9.95 -2.39 14.41
CA SER A 609 -10.96 -1.72 13.59
C SER A 609 -11.67 -2.71 12.69
N LEU A 610 -10.94 -3.63 12.05
CA LEU A 610 -11.51 -4.74 11.30
C LEU A 610 -12.40 -5.62 12.18
N ALA A 611 -11.99 -6.00 13.39
CA ALA A 611 -12.79 -6.84 14.29
C ALA A 611 -14.16 -6.23 14.63
N ARG A 612 -14.24 -4.90 14.76
CA ARG A 612 -15.52 -4.18 14.91
C ARG A 612 -16.36 -4.22 13.65
N LEU A 613 -15.76 -4.04 12.47
CA LEU A 613 -16.47 -4.21 11.19
C LEU A 613 -17.02 -5.63 11.03
N LEU A 614 -16.25 -6.65 11.40
CA LEU A 614 -16.69 -8.05 11.38
C LEU A 614 -17.90 -8.30 12.30
N LEU A 615 -17.86 -7.73 13.51
CA LEU A 615 -18.98 -7.78 14.44
C LEU A 615 -20.23 -7.08 13.86
N PHE A 616 -20.05 -5.90 13.25
CA PHE A 616 -21.12 -5.15 12.61
C PHE A 616 -21.78 -5.93 11.46
N GLU A 617 -20.98 -6.51 10.57
CA GLU A 617 -21.46 -7.37 9.49
C GLU A 617 -22.28 -8.54 10.05
N SER A 618 -21.81 -9.20 11.11
CA SER A 618 -22.53 -10.32 11.75
C SER A 618 -23.92 -9.95 12.26
N GLY A 619 -24.14 -8.69 12.67
CA GLY A 619 -25.37 -8.25 13.31
C GLY A 619 -25.64 -8.89 14.67
N SER A 620 -24.71 -9.67 15.23
CA SER A 620 -24.89 -10.32 16.52
C SER A 620 -24.19 -9.55 17.63
N THR A 621 -24.96 -8.80 18.41
CA THR A 621 -24.48 -8.14 19.63
C THR A 621 -23.95 -9.15 20.66
N ARG A 622 -24.38 -10.41 20.59
CA ARG A 622 -23.91 -11.49 21.47
C ARG A 622 -22.44 -11.82 21.26
N LEU A 623 -21.85 -11.50 20.11
CA LEU A 623 -20.44 -11.76 19.83
C LEU A 623 -19.51 -10.64 20.32
N ALA A 624 -20.06 -9.52 20.78
CA ALA A 624 -19.25 -8.35 21.17
C ALA A 624 -18.25 -8.65 22.31
N PHE A 625 -18.48 -9.67 23.15
CA PHE A 625 -17.56 -10.06 24.23
C PHE A 625 -16.25 -10.67 23.71
N LYS A 626 -16.21 -11.04 22.42
CA LYS A 626 -15.03 -11.59 21.76
C LYS A 626 -14.03 -10.50 21.35
N LEU A 627 -14.43 -9.23 21.33
CA LEU A 627 -13.53 -8.13 21.05
C LEU A 627 -12.72 -7.78 22.29
N GLU A 628 -11.44 -7.46 22.08
CA GLU A 628 -10.53 -7.01 23.14
C GLU A 628 -10.89 -5.60 23.63
N ARG A 629 -10.30 -5.22 24.76
CA ARG A 629 -10.44 -3.88 25.35
C ARG A 629 -9.18 -3.08 25.04
N PRO A 630 -9.18 -2.27 23.99
CA PRO A 630 -7.99 -1.50 23.66
C PRO A 630 -7.86 -0.27 24.53
N ASN A 631 -6.62 0.17 24.72
CA ASN A 631 -6.32 1.46 25.34
C ASN A 631 -6.69 2.62 24.40
N TRP A 632 -6.69 2.39 23.09
CA TRP A 632 -6.94 3.40 22.06
C TRP A 632 -7.89 2.88 20.98
N LEU A 633 -8.80 3.74 20.51
CA LEU A 633 -9.73 3.45 19.42
C LEU A 633 -9.75 4.60 18.42
N SER A 634 -9.54 4.30 17.14
CA SER A 634 -9.68 5.30 16.07
C SER A 634 -10.81 4.96 15.11
N CYS A 635 -11.58 5.97 14.69
CA CYS A 635 -12.55 5.87 13.61
C CYS A 635 -12.23 6.92 12.54
N TRP A 636 -11.78 6.46 11.37
CA TRP A 636 -11.33 7.28 10.24
C TRP A 636 -12.40 7.53 9.18
N GLY A 637 -13.51 6.80 9.25
CA GLY A 637 -14.61 6.85 8.29
C GLY A 637 -15.94 6.42 8.93
N GLN A 638 -17.03 6.68 8.21
CA GLN A 638 -18.41 6.42 8.64
C GLN A 638 -18.65 4.94 8.89
N GLU A 639 -18.06 4.05 8.10
CA GLU A 639 -18.21 2.60 8.30
C GLU A 639 -17.68 2.16 9.68
N GLN A 640 -16.53 2.69 10.08
CA GLN A 640 -15.92 2.41 11.38
C GLN A 640 -16.72 3.03 12.52
N MET A 641 -17.28 4.24 12.32
CA MET A 641 -18.18 4.88 13.29
C MET A 641 -19.47 4.08 13.47
N ALA A 642 -20.08 3.57 12.40
CA ALA A 642 -21.28 2.72 12.47
C ALA A 642 -20.99 1.41 13.23
N ALA A 643 -19.84 0.78 12.96
CA ALA A 643 -19.43 -0.42 13.68
C ALA A 643 -19.13 -0.16 15.16
N LEU A 644 -18.52 0.99 15.49
CA LEU A 644 -18.32 1.41 16.87
C LEU A 644 -19.67 1.66 17.56
N HIS A 645 -20.60 2.35 16.91
CA HIS A 645 -21.95 2.58 17.43
C HIS A 645 -22.65 1.24 17.75
N PHE A 646 -22.64 0.30 16.81
CA PHE A 646 -23.20 -1.04 16.99
C PHE A 646 -22.54 -1.81 18.15
N TYR A 647 -21.22 -1.71 18.27
CA TYR A 647 -20.49 -2.30 19.40
C TYR A 647 -20.93 -1.72 20.75
N LEU A 648 -21.11 -0.41 20.84
CA LEU A 648 -21.57 0.27 22.06
C LEU A 648 -23.01 -0.10 22.45
N GLU A 649 -23.89 -0.26 21.46
CA GLU A 649 -25.27 -0.67 21.68
C GLU A 649 -25.40 -2.09 22.26
N SER A 650 -24.41 -2.96 22.03
CA SER A 650 -24.39 -4.34 22.54
C SER A 650 -24.48 -4.45 24.07
N GLY A 651 -24.25 -3.34 24.80
CA GLY A 651 -24.48 -3.26 26.25
C GLY A 651 -23.45 -3.96 27.11
N ILE A 652 -22.46 -4.61 26.51
CA ILE A 652 -21.23 -5.03 27.19
C ILE A 652 -20.57 -3.77 27.75
N LYS A 653 -20.02 -3.80 28.97
CA LYS A 653 -19.37 -2.64 29.62
C LYS A 653 -17.87 -2.61 29.29
N PRO A 654 -17.36 -2.00 28.18
CA PRO A 654 -16.10 -2.46 27.63
C PRO A 654 -14.96 -1.44 27.64
N LEU A 655 -15.20 -0.15 27.90
CA LEU A 655 -14.28 0.92 27.46
C LEU A 655 -13.84 1.85 28.60
N LYS A 656 -13.93 1.37 29.85
CA LYS A 656 -13.43 2.14 30.99
C LYS A 656 -11.91 2.24 30.88
N GLY A 657 -11.41 3.46 30.65
CA GLY A 657 -9.98 3.71 30.44
C GLY A 657 -9.55 3.82 28.98
N THR A 658 -10.44 3.55 28.02
CA THR A 658 -10.12 3.64 26.58
C THR A 658 -10.22 5.09 26.11
N SER A 659 -9.22 5.50 25.32
CA SER A 659 -9.22 6.78 24.60
C SER A 659 -9.76 6.61 23.19
N PHE A 660 -10.49 7.60 22.70
CA PHE A 660 -11.12 7.58 21.38
C PHE A 660 -10.56 8.70 20.51
N VAL A 661 -10.30 8.42 19.24
CA VAL A 661 -9.99 9.39 18.21
C VAL A 661 -11.01 9.21 17.09
N ILE A 662 -11.89 10.19 16.91
CA ILE A 662 -12.92 10.14 15.88
C ILE A 662 -12.65 11.25 14.88
N TYR A 663 -12.42 10.85 13.64
CA TYR A 663 -12.21 11.76 12.53
C TYR A 663 -13.55 12.11 11.90
N CYS A 664 -13.89 13.40 11.84
CA CYS A 664 -15.10 13.93 11.23
C CYS A 664 -14.73 14.84 10.06
N ARG A 665 -15.20 14.53 8.86
CA ARG A 665 -14.99 15.30 7.62
C ARG A 665 -16.30 15.86 7.06
N SER A 666 -17.45 15.50 7.64
CA SER A 666 -18.77 15.95 7.23
C SER A 666 -19.72 16.21 8.40
N CYS A 667 -20.81 16.94 8.15
CA CYS A 667 -21.91 17.09 9.12
C CYS A 667 -22.56 15.75 9.49
N VAL A 668 -22.49 14.74 8.61
CA VAL A 668 -23.05 13.42 8.89
C VAL A 668 -22.20 12.71 9.94
N ASP A 669 -20.88 12.76 9.82
CA ASP A 669 -19.94 12.16 10.77
C ASP A 669 -20.17 12.75 12.18
N VAL A 670 -20.39 14.06 12.26
CA VAL A 670 -20.70 14.74 13.53
C VAL A 670 -22.07 14.30 14.10
N LYS A 671 -23.08 14.04 13.26
CA LYS A 671 -24.35 13.47 13.73
C LYS A 671 -24.16 12.05 14.25
N MET A 672 -23.35 11.22 13.57
CA MET A 672 -22.98 9.88 14.01
C MET A 672 -22.25 9.91 15.36
N LEU A 673 -21.37 10.89 15.57
CA LEU A 673 -20.73 11.13 16.86
C LEU A 673 -21.77 11.37 17.98
N GLY A 674 -22.84 12.11 17.66
CA GLY A 674 -23.96 12.30 18.58
C GLY A 674 -24.75 11.02 18.89
N ASP A 675 -24.90 10.12 17.91
CA ASP A 675 -25.48 8.78 18.13
C ASP A 675 -24.57 7.94 19.04
N ILE A 676 -23.26 7.93 18.79
CA ILE A 676 -22.24 7.28 19.62
C ILE A 676 -22.32 7.77 21.07
N PHE A 677 -22.40 9.09 21.30
CA PHE A 677 -22.54 9.65 22.65
C PHE A 677 -23.79 9.18 23.38
N ARG A 678 -24.92 9.05 22.67
CA ARG A 678 -26.17 8.53 23.26
C ARG A 678 -26.05 7.06 23.66
N SER A 679 -25.29 6.27 22.90
CA SER A 679 -25.10 4.83 23.12
C SER A 679 -24.00 4.51 24.15
N CYS A 680 -23.08 5.45 24.44
CA CYS A 680 -22.07 5.31 25.50
C CYS A 680 -22.69 5.27 26.91
N LYS A 681 -22.76 4.07 27.50
CA LYS A 681 -23.28 3.84 28.87
C LYS A 681 -22.20 3.83 29.97
N SER A 682 -20.91 3.83 29.63
CA SER A 682 -19.77 3.72 30.57
C SER A 682 -18.95 5.00 30.71
N LYS A 683 -18.13 5.09 31.77
CA LYS A 683 -17.16 6.19 31.90
C LYS A 683 -16.07 6.07 30.83
N LEU A 684 -15.88 7.10 30.03
CA LEU A 684 -14.77 7.23 29.09
C LEU A 684 -13.62 7.98 29.80
N TRP A 685 -12.37 7.80 29.35
CA TRP A 685 -11.22 8.50 29.95
C TRP A 685 -10.91 9.79 29.17
N THR A 686 -10.67 9.66 27.87
CA THR A 686 -10.40 10.79 26.95
C THR A 686 -11.09 10.56 25.61
N LEU A 687 -11.70 11.60 25.05
CA LEU A 687 -12.20 11.61 23.68
C LEU A 687 -11.53 12.74 22.90
N ILE A 688 -10.92 12.38 21.79
CA ILE A 688 -10.35 13.29 20.82
C ILE A 688 -11.27 13.22 19.59
N VAL A 689 -11.79 14.37 19.18
CA VAL A 689 -12.55 14.53 17.95
C VAL A 689 -11.67 15.34 17.01
N GLU A 690 -11.32 14.76 15.88
CA GLU A 690 -10.49 15.41 14.88
C GLU A 690 -11.41 15.83 13.72
N CYS A 691 -11.73 17.12 13.66
CA CYS A 691 -12.56 17.69 12.62
C CYS A 691 -11.68 18.19 11.48
N VAL A 692 -11.93 17.69 10.27
CA VAL A 692 -11.34 18.23 9.04
C VAL A 692 -12.38 19.13 8.39
N LEU A 693 -12.13 20.44 8.43
CA LEU A 693 -12.96 21.47 7.82
C LEU A 693 -12.68 21.53 6.32
N SER A 694 -13.73 21.23 5.56
CA SER A 694 -13.89 21.53 4.13
C SER A 694 -14.84 22.73 3.96
N ASP A 695 -15.33 23.00 2.74
CA ASP A 695 -16.25 24.09 2.40
C ASP A 695 -17.48 24.23 3.33
N GLN A 696 -17.95 23.13 3.92
CA GLN A 696 -19.08 23.11 4.88
C GLN A 696 -18.66 23.19 6.36
N GLY A 697 -17.44 23.64 6.66
CA GLY A 697 -16.89 23.67 8.01
C GLY A 697 -17.77 24.39 9.04
N VAL A 698 -18.46 25.47 8.65
CA VAL A 698 -19.36 26.23 9.55
C VAL A 698 -20.54 25.37 9.98
N ASP A 699 -21.22 24.72 9.03
CA ASP A 699 -22.37 23.85 9.32
C ASP A 699 -21.94 22.64 10.17
N MET A 700 -20.74 22.12 9.90
CA MET A 700 -20.16 21.00 10.66
C MET A 700 -19.93 21.40 12.11
N LEU A 701 -19.29 22.53 12.37
CA LEU A 701 -19.02 23.00 13.73
C LEU A 701 -20.30 23.43 14.46
N GLN A 702 -21.27 24.04 13.78
CA GLN A 702 -22.59 24.30 14.37
C GLN A 702 -23.31 23.01 14.75
N THR A 703 -23.18 21.97 13.91
CA THR A 703 -23.72 20.64 14.22
C THR A 703 -22.98 20.03 15.40
N LEU A 704 -21.65 20.18 15.46
CA LEU A 704 -20.82 19.68 16.55
C LEU A 704 -21.18 20.39 17.86
N GLU A 705 -21.36 21.70 17.84
CA GLU A 705 -21.80 22.49 18.96
C GLU A 705 -23.16 21.99 19.50
N LYS A 706 -24.13 21.74 18.61
CA LYS A 706 -25.45 21.18 19.00
C LYS A 706 -25.32 19.79 19.61
N VAL A 707 -24.50 18.93 19.02
CA VAL A 707 -24.21 17.57 19.52
C VAL A 707 -23.55 17.64 20.89
N LEU A 708 -22.51 18.47 21.05
CA LEU A 708 -21.78 18.66 22.28
C LEU A 708 -22.66 19.27 23.37
N ARG A 709 -23.46 20.32 23.10
CA ARG A 709 -24.41 20.89 24.09
C ARG A 709 -25.43 19.87 24.59
N THR A 710 -25.89 18.98 23.70
CA THR A 710 -26.83 17.91 24.05
C THR A 710 -26.12 16.84 24.87
N ALA A 711 -24.91 16.47 24.48
CA ALA A 711 -24.07 15.52 25.18
C ALA A 711 -23.65 16.04 26.56
N ASP A 712 -23.29 17.32 26.68
CA ASP A 712 -22.84 17.99 27.89
C ASP A 712 -23.87 17.86 29.03
N LYS A 713 -25.16 18.05 28.76
CA LYS A 713 -26.23 17.79 29.75
C LYS A 713 -26.25 16.33 30.24
N VAL A 714 -25.96 15.37 29.37
CA VAL A 714 -25.92 13.93 29.68
C VAL A 714 -24.60 13.55 30.36
N LEU A 715 -23.48 14.17 29.95
CA LEU A 715 -22.10 13.88 30.37
C LEU A 715 -21.72 14.57 31.68
N LEU A 716 -22.18 15.81 31.92
CA LEU A 716 -22.04 16.55 33.19
C LEU A 716 -22.71 15.82 34.35
N SER A 717 -23.86 15.19 34.11
CA SER A 717 -24.53 14.37 35.13
C SER A 717 -23.70 13.13 35.56
N ARG A 718 -22.65 12.78 34.81
CA ARG A 718 -21.89 11.54 35.00
C ARG A 718 -20.37 11.73 35.25
N LYS A 719 -19.83 12.97 35.22
CA LYS A 719 -18.39 13.31 35.37
C LYS A 719 -17.48 12.52 34.42
N LEU A 720 -17.66 12.66 33.10
CA LEU A 720 -17.18 11.65 32.15
C LEU A 720 -16.05 11.94 31.17
N MET A 721 -15.61 13.15 30.80
CA MET A 721 -14.64 13.26 29.69
C MET A 721 -13.80 14.53 29.66
N CYS A 722 -12.56 14.39 29.17
CA CYS A 722 -11.81 15.43 28.47
C CYS A 722 -12.10 15.31 26.97
N ILE A 723 -12.67 16.35 26.36
CA ILE A 723 -12.93 16.42 24.91
C ILE A 723 -11.89 17.34 24.27
N LYS A 724 -11.03 16.78 23.42
CA LYS A 724 -10.10 17.56 22.60
C LYS A 724 -10.64 17.64 21.17
N VAL A 725 -10.93 18.84 20.67
CA VAL A 725 -11.35 19.04 19.26
C VAL A 725 -10.18 19.61 18.48
N LYS A 726 -9.56 18.81 17.62
CA LYS A 726 -8.55 19.29 16.67
C LYS A 726 -9.23 19.71 15.37
N ILE A 727 -8.85 20.84 14.79
CA ILE A 727 -9.50 21.42 13.61
C ILE A 727 -8.51 21.54 12.46
N PHE A 728 -8.48 20.59 11.55
CA PHE A 728 -7.67 20.68 10.34
C PHE A 728 -8.44 21.46 9.27
N ALA A 729 -7.88 22.51 8.68
CA ALA A 729 -8.56 23.29 7.66
C ALA A 729 -7.77 23.21 6.33
N GLU A 730 -8.35 22.65 5.27
CA GLU A 730 -7.69 22.46 3.97
C GLU A 730 -7.27 23.80 3.32
N SER A 731 -6.31 23.75 2.39
CA SER A 731 -5.56 24.90 1.83
C SER A 731 -6.40 26.05 1.28
N ASP A 732 -7.64 25.78 0.85
CA ASP A 732 -8.49 26.74 0.15
C ASP A 732 -9.50 27.45 1.08
N TYR A 733 -9.53 27.08 2.37
CA TYR A 733 -10.57 27.53 3.29
C TYR A 733 -10.18 28.85 3.98
N GLY A 734 -10.35 30.00 3.31
CA GLY A 734 -9.80 31.30 3.75
C GLY A 734 -10.11 31.72 5.20
N ALA A 735 -9.18 32.48 5.80
CA ALA A 735 -9.23 32.97 7.20
C ALA A 735 -10.62 33.37 7.71
N GLN A 736 -11.39 34.16 6.96
CA GLN A 736 -12.70 34.65 7.39
C GLN A 736 -13.74 33.54 7.65
N ASN A 737 -13.66 32.43 6.93
CA ASN A 737 -14.55 31.29 7.15
C ASN A 737 -14.13 30.51 8.40
N LEU A 738 -12.82 30.36 8.62
CA LEU A 738 -12.28 29.78 9.85
C LEU A 738 -12.63 30.63 11.08
N LEU A 739 -12.62 31.95 10.95
CA LEU A 739 -13.07 32.89 11.97
C LEU A 739 -14.55 32.72 12.34
N LYS A 740 -15.43 32.64 11.34
CA LYS A 740 -16.86 32.34 11.56
C LYS A 740 -17.06 30.97 12.19
N CYS A 741 -16.23 29.99 11.86
CA CYS A 741 -16.22 28.65 12.44
C CYS A 741 -15.89 28.67 13.93
N ILE A 742 -14.80 29.35 14.29
CA ILE A 742 -14.26 29.42 15.65
C ILE A 742 -15.25 30.08 16.62
N SER A 743 -15.99 31.10 16.17
CA SER A 743 -16.98 31.78 17.03
C SER A 743 -18.12 30.88 17.52
N HIS A 744 -18.27 29.67 16.96
CA HIS A 744 -19.29 28.70 17.33
C HIS A 744 -18.72 27.54 18.20
N VAL A 745 -17.43 27.56 18.54
CA VAL A 745 -16.81 26.52 19.37
C VAL A 745 -17.10 26.79 20.85
N PRO A 746 -17.70 25.84 21.63
CA PRO A 746 -18.00 26.04 23.04
C PRO A 746 -16.76 26.36 23.88
N SER A 747 -16.92 27.17 24.94
CA SER A 747 -15.82 27.65 25.79
C SER A 747 -15.07 26.59 26.62
N GLN A 748 -15.46 25.32 26.49
CA GLN A 748 -14.98 24.18 27.30
C GLN A 748 -14.12 23.20 26.48
N VAL A 749 -13.83 23.51 25.20
CA VAL A 749 -13.29 22.54 24.22
C VAL A 749 -12.15 23.14 23.41
N TRP A 750 -11.02 23.43 24.04
CA TRP A 750 -10.01 24.32 23.44
C TRP A 750 -8.67 23.62 23.24
N ASN A 751 -8.55 22.87 22.13
CA ASN A 751 -7.29 22.33 21.62
C ASN A 751 -7.20 22.56 20.10
N ILE A 752 -6.93 23.78 19.66
CA ILE A 752 -6.93 24.12 18.22
C ILE A 752 -5.57 23.77 17.62
N CYS A 753 -5.56 22.94 16.57
CA CYS A 753 -4.36 22.67 15.77
C CYS A 753 -4.55 23.28 14.39
N VAL A 754 -3.60 24.07 13.88
CA VAL A 754 -3.64 24.63 12.52
C VAL A 754 -2.48 24.07 11.72
N SER A 755 -2.75 23.56 10.52
CA SER A 755 -1.69 23.05 9.65
C SER A 755 -1.87 23.39 8.17
N LYS A 756 -0.75 23.47 7.44
CA LYS A 756 -0.70 23.65 5.97
C LYS A 756 -1.41 24.92 5.48
N ARG A 757 -1.19 26.04 6.16
CA ARG A 757 -1.80 27.36 5.87
C ARG A 757 -0.80 28.46 5.55
N SER A 758 -1.33 29.55 4.99
CA SER A 758 -0.57 30.79 4.92
C SER A 758 -0.37 31.34 6.33
N PRO A 759 0.77 32.00 6.62
CA PRO A 759 0.99 32.64 7.91
C PRO A 759 -0.11 33.69 8.20
N GLU A 760 -0.56 34.41 7.18
CA GLU A 760 -1.64 35.41 7.27
C GLU A 760 -2.96 34.82 7.81
N ASP A 761 -3.30 33.58 7.44
CA ASP A 761 -4.47 32.89 7.98
C ASP A 761 -4.31 32.58 9.47
N VAL A 762 -3.09 32.18 9.89
CA VAL A 762 -2.77 31.96 11.31
C VAL A 762 -2.93 33.28 12.08
N TYR A 763 -2.38 34.39 11.59
CA TYR A 763 -2.54 35.71 12.22
C TYR A 763 -4.00 36.12 12.44
N ALA A 764 -4.82 36.00 11.40
CA ALA A 764 -6.23 36.32 11.49
C ALA A 764 -6.92 35.46 12.56
N LEU A 765 -6.56 34.18 12.65
CA LEU A 765 -7.05 33.25 13.65
C LEU A 765 -6.59 33.61 15.07
N LEU A 766 -5.32 33.96 15.27
CA LEU A 766 -4.80 34.45 16.55
C LEU A 766 -5.56 35.70 17.02
N ASP A 767 -5.82 36.66 16.13
CA ASP A 767 -6.52 37.91 16.46
C ASP A 767 -7.98 37.68 16.88
N ALA A 768 -8.67 36.67 16.35
CA ALA A 768 -10.03 36.38 16.78
C ALA A 768 -10.10 35.50 18.03
N LEU A 769 -9.08 34.68 18.27
CA LEU A 769 -8.99 33.82 19.43
C LEU A 769 -8.45 34.55 20.67
N LYS A 770 -7.94 35.78 20.54
CA LYS A 770 -7.35 36.55 21.66
C LYS A 770 -8.25 36.71 22.88
N ASP A 771 -9.56 36.84 22.68
CA ASP A 771 -10.54 37.00 23.78
C ASP A 771 -11.03 35.66 24.35
N HIS A 772 -10.44 34.54 23.90
CA HIS A 772 -10.78 33.19 24.29
C HIS A 772 -9.64 32.64 25.20
N ALA A 773 -9.91 32.35 26.48
CA ALA A 773 -9.10 31.55 27.45
C ALA A 773 -8.54 30.12 27.05
N LEU A 774 -7.87 29.94 25.90
CA LEU A 774 -7.50 28.63 25.29
C LEU A 774 -6.76 27.71 26.27
N GLN A 775 -6.98 26.39 26.19
CA GLN A 775 -6.25 25.39 26.98
C GLN A 775 -5.06 24.79 26.20
N SER A 776 -5.21 24.56 24.89
CA SER A 776 -4.14 24.12 24.02
C SER A 776 -4.24 24.78 22.65
N PHE A 777 -3.10 25.12 22.07
CA PHE A 777 -2.97 25.64 20.72
C PHE A 777 -1.75 24.99 20.04
N SER A 778 -1.88 24.55 18.80
CA SER A 778 -0.74 24.06 18.03
C SER A 778 -0.75 24.55 16.59
N VAL A 779 0.44 24.79 16.05
CA VAL A 779 0.68 25.09 14.63
C VAL A 779 1.65 24.04 14.10
N ASP A 780 1.33 23.42 12.97
CA ASP A 780 2.12 22.35 12.35
C ASP A 780 2.32 22.63 10.86
N SER A 781 3.54 22.56 10.34
CA SER A 781 3.85 22.78 8.92
C SER A 781 3.33 24.13 8.36
N VAL A 782 3.56 25.23 9.08
CA VAL A 782 3.28 26.61 8.63
C VAL A 782 4.51 27.46 8.84
N ASN A 783 5.00 28.16 7.81
CA ASN A 783 6.16 29.04 7.95
C ASN A 783 5.85 30.21 8.91
N MET A 784 6.26 30.08 10.16
CA MET A 784 6.11 31.10 11.21
C MET A 784 7.41 31.86 11.45
N HIS A 785 8.38 31.75 10.55
CA HIS A 785 9.66 32.44 10.65
C HIS A 785 9.46 33.96 10.68
N GLY A 786 10.05 34.62 11.69
CA GLY A 786 9.93 36.05 11.98
C GLY A 786 8.53 36.47 12.45
N ARG A 787 7.66 35.51 12.80
CA ARG A 787 6.23 35.73 13.06
C ARG A 787 5.77 35.20 14.43
N VAL A 788 6.68 34.62 15.21
CA VAL A 788 6.43 34.15 16.60
C VAL A 788 5.78 35.18 17.52
N PRO A 789 6.13 36.49 17.50
CA PRO A 789 5.53 37.49 18.40
C PRO A 789 3.99 37.57 18.32
N ALA A 790 3.40 37.17 17.20
CA ALA A 790 1.95 37.12 17.01
C ALA A 790 1.25 36.16 17.96
N LEU A 791 1.92 35.06 18.30
CA LEU A 791 1.40 34.05 19.23
C LEU A 791 1.17 34.63 20.62
N GLY A 792 1.87 35.72 20.97
CA GLY A 792 1.66 36.46 22.22
C GLY A 792 0.22 36.96 22.42
N LEU A 793 -0.59 37.07 21.35
CA LEU A 793 -2.02 37.37 21.46
C LEU A 793 -2.83 36.25 22.14
N LEU A 794 -2.32 35.01 22.13
CA LEU A 794 -2.97 33.83 22.72
C LEU A 794 -2.34 33.34 24.02
N VAL A 795 -1.09 33.74 24.29
CA VAL A 795 -0.35 33.36 25.50
C VAL A 795 -0.95 34.08 26.71
N SER A 796 -2.11 33.58 27.12
CA SER A 796 -2.84 33.96 28.33
C SER A 796 -2.57 32.92 29.41
N SER A 797 -2.75 33.29 30.68
CA SER A 797 -2.52 32.40 31.82
C SER A 797 -3.37 31.12 31.82
N SER A 798 -4.34 30.98 30.91
CA SER A 798 -5.14 29.76 30.75
C SER A 798 -4.52 28.70 29.85
N LEU A 799 -3.55 29.05 29.00
CA LEU A 799 -2.94 28.13 28.04
C LEU A 799 -2.04 27.12 28.77
N LYS A 800 -2.35 25.84 28.62
CA LYS A 800 -1.66 24.70 29.21
C LYS A 800 -0.75 23.98 28.21
N SER A 801 -1.12 23.92 26.93
CA SER A 801 -0.32 23.24 25.92
C SER A 801 -0.08 24.11 24.70
N LEU A 802 1.17 24.18 24.22
CA LEU A 802 1.55 24.91 23.01
C LEU A 802 2.39 24.00 22.09
N GLY A 803 2.00 23.87 20.83
CA GLY A 803 2.78 23.16 19.81
C GLY A 803 3.17 24.08 18.66
N ILE A 804 4.42 24.11 18.26
CA ILE A 804 4.90 24.81 17.07
C ILE A 804 5.87 23.88 16.36
N THR A 805 5.33 22.96 15.56
CA THR A 805 6.08 21.86 14.93
C THR A 805 6.29 22.15 13.45
N ASP A 806 7.47 21.89 12.89
CA ASP A 806 7.75 22.05 11.45
C ASP A 806 7.38 23.45 10.91
N CYS A 807 7.70 24.51 11.67
CA CYS A 807 7.27 25.88 11.36
C CYS A 807 8.38 26.79 10.83
N GLU A 808 9.52 26.20 10.43
CA GLU A 808 10.72 26.91 9.98
C GLU A 808 11.30 27.90 11.01
N LEU A 809 11.06 27.69 12.32
CA LEU A 809 11.60 28.57 13.35
C LEU A 809 13.12 28.50 13.41
N ASP A 810 13.77 29.65 13.56
CA ASP A 810 15.22 29.79 13.71
C ASP A 810 15.64 30.35 15.08
N ASP A 811 16.92 30.69 15.22
CA ASP A 811 17.51 31.18 16.47
C ASP A 811 16.96 32.55 16.92
N ASP A 812 16.52 33.39 15.98
CA ASP A 812 15.89 34.67 16.31
C ASP A 812 14.44 34.45 16.76
N ASP A 813 13.73 33.53 16.12
CA ASP A 813 12.41 33.08 16.55
C ASP A 813 12.41 32.44 17.94
N ALA A 814 13.48 31.73 18.31
CA ALA A 814 13.67 31.21 19.66
C ALA A 814 13.70 32.32 20.72
N LYS A 815 14.28 33.49 20.40
CA LYS A 815 14.28 34.66 21.30
C LYS A 815 12.89 35.25 21.45
N ASP A 816 12.17 35.36 20.35
CA ASP A 816 10.79 35.82 20.36
C ASP A 816 9.89 34.87 21.16
N LEU A 817 10.11 33.55 21.07
CA LEU A 817 9.39 32.53 21.84
C LEU A 817 9.60 32.71 23.37
N MET A 818 10.86 32.95 23.78
CA MET A 818 11.17 33.26 25.18
C MET A 818 10.50 34.57 25.64
N GLY A 819 10.36 35.55 24.74
CA GLY A 819 9.67 36.81 25.01
C GLY A 819 8.17 36.67 25.23
N ILE A 820 7.49 35.81 24.47
CA ILE A 820 6.04 35.58 24.61
C ILE A 820 5.68 34.64 25.75
N LEU A 821 6.59 33.73 26.17
CA LEU A 821 6.41 32.82 27.30
C LEU A 821 7.22 33.30 28.51
N PRO A 822 6.75 34.28 29.30
CA PRO A 822 7.52 34.79 30.44
C PRO A 822 7.72 33.74 31.53
N ALA A 823 8.76 33.93 32.34
CA ALA A 823 9.03 33.10 33.52
C ALA A 823 7.79 33.04 34.44
N GLY A 824 7.41 31.83 34.87
CA GLY A 824 6.21 31.59 35.67
C GLY A 824 4.91 31.37 34.89
N HIS A 825 4.96 31.26 33.56
CA HIS A 825 3.79 30.87 32.77
C HIS A 825 3.31 29.45 33.16
N GLY A 826 1.99 29.25 33.28
CA GLY A 826 1.38 27.99 33.72
C GLY A 826 1.26 26.93 32.63
N LEU A 827 2.22 26.88 31.69
CA LEU A 827 2.24 25.91 30.60
C LEU A 827 2.66 24.54 31.12
N THR A 828 1.97 23.47 30.72
CA THR A 828 2.25 22.07 31.06
C THR A 828 2.91 21.30 29.93
N ASP A 829 2.57 21.59 28.68
CA ASP A 829 3.06 20.83 27.52
C ASP A 829 3.60 21.79 26.43
N LEU A 830 4.81 21.55 25.93
CA LEU A 830 5.43 22.35 24.88
C LEU A 830 6.07 21.47 23.81
N TYR A 831 5.63 21.57 22.56
CA TYR A 831 6.15 20.79 21.44
C TYR A 831 6.78 21.72 20.39
N LEU A 832 8.06 21.55 20.07
CA LEU A 832 8.84 22.42 19.18
C LEU A 832 9.60 21.62 18.11
N ASP A 833 9.08 20.42 17.79
CA ASP A 833 9.74 19.46 16.92
C ASP A 833 9.95 19.97 15.50
N ASP A 834 10.92 19.40 14.78
CA ASP A 834 11.15 19.63 13.35
C ASP A 834 11.44 21.11 12.96
N ASN A 835 11.91 21.95 13.89
CA ASN A 835 12.33 23.33 13.62
C ASN A 835 13.86 23.47 13.38
N VAL A 836 14.31 24.66 12.98
CA VAL A 836 15.68 24.93 12.49
C VAL A 836 16.54 25.62 13.55
N PHE A 837 16.41 25.24 14.82
CA PHE A 837 17.23 25.79 15.89
C PHE A 837 18.69 25.31 15.83
N SER A 838 19.62 26.20 16.14
CA SER A 838 20.99 25.84 16.47
C SER A 838 21.09 25.30 17.91
N MET A 839 22.21 24.66 18.23
CA MET A 839 22.44 24.20 19.61
C MET A 839 22.50 25.36 20.61
N ASP A 840 22.98 26.53 20.21
CA ASP A 840 23.03 27.71 21.07
C ASP A 840 21.60 28.21 21.39
N ALA A 841 20.69 28.14 20.42
CA ALA A 841 19.28 28.44 20.63
C ALA A 841 18.58 27.39 21.51
N VAL A 842 18.90 26.10 21.35
CA VAL A 842 18.39 25.02 22.23
C VAL A 842 18.84 25.22 23.67
N GLU A 843 20.11 25.56 23.90
CA GLU A 843 20.64 25.86 25.23
C GLU A 843 19.95 27.08 25.86
N ALA A 844 19.72 28.14 25.08
CA ALA A 844 19.00 29.32 25.54
C ALA A 844 17.53 29.01 25.91
N LEU A 845 16.82 28.26 25.06
CA LEU A 845 15.44 27.81 25.31
C LEU A 845 15.37 26.95 26.57
N ALA A 846 16.28 25.99 26.73
CA ALA A 846 16.31 25.12 27.89
C ALA A 846 16.56 25.91 29.19
N SER A 847 17.49 26.86 29.16
CA SER A 847 17.75 27.79 30.28
C SER A 847 16.58 28.73 30.56
N HIS A 848 15.70 29.00 29.61
CA HIS A 848 14.51 29.82 29.84
C HIS A 848 13.34 29.01 30.41
N PHE A 849 13.11 27.82 29.85
CA PHE A 849 12.00 26.93 30.25
C PHE A 849 12.18 26.30 31.62
N GLN A 850 13.40 26.29 32.19
CA GLN A 850 13.62 25.92 33.60
C GLN A 850 12.78 26.77 34.58
N HIS A 851 12.36 27.97 34.16
CA HIS A 851 11.54 28.88 34.97
C HIS A 851 10.04 28.74 34.72
N LEU A 852 9.59 27.69 34.03
CA LEU A 852 8.18 27.31 33.86
C LEU A 852 7.80 26.23 34.89
N PRO A 853 7.08 26.59 35.98
CA PRO A 853 6.92 25.71 37.15
C PRO A 853 5.93 24.55 36.93
N GLU A 854 5.04 24.65 35.95
CA GLU A 854 4.02 23.63 35.67
C GLU A 854 4.36 22.75 34.46
N LEU A 855 5.52 22.97 33.81
CA LEU A 855 5.92 22.22 32.62
C LEU A 855 6.21 20.76 32.98
N CYS A 856 5.50 19.85 32.32
CA CYS A 856 5.54 18.40 32.54
C CYS A 856 6.00 17.65 31.28
N ASP A 857 5.70 18.17 30.09
CA ASP A 857 6.00 17.55 28.81
C ASP A 857 6.67 18.57 27.88
N LEU A 858 7.84 18.23 27.34
CA LEU A 858 8.62 19.08 26.43
C LEU A 858 9.24 18.22 25.33
N SER A 859 8.94 18.54 24.07
CA SER A 859 9.46 17.83 22.90
C SER A 859 10.24 18.76 21.98
N LEU A 860 11.44 18.32 21.60
CA LEU A 860 12.38 18.99 20.69
C LEU A 860 12.97 17.97 19.71
N ASP A 861 12.12 17.09 19.19
CA ASP A 861 12.53 16.01 18.30
C ASP A 861 12.98 16.59 16.95
N ASN A 862 13.99 15.95 16.33
CA ASN A 862 14.63 16.39 15.07
C ASN A 862 15.21 17.82 15.08
N VAL A 863 15.38 18.45 16.25
CA VAL A 863 16.03 19.75 16.41
C VAL A 863 17.54 19.55 16.56
N GLY A 864 18.27 19.42 15.45
CA GLY A 864 19.73 19.31 15.50
C GLY A 864 20.24 17.91 15.86
N ASN A 865 21.10 17.78 16.88
CA ASN A 865 21.70 16.49 17.30
C ASN A 865 20.96 15.98 18.55
N GLU A 866 20.18 14.90 18.38
CA GLU A 866 19.28 14.34 19.41
C GLU A 866 20.00 14.03 20.72
N ASP A 867 21.15 13.34 20.68
CA ASP A 867 21.92 13.00 21.88
C ASP A 867 22.33 14.25 22.68
N ARG A 868 22.68 15.33 21.97
CA ARG A 868 23.12 16.58 22.59
C ARG A 868 21.95 17.42 23.09
N VAL A 869 20.81 17.40 22.40
CA VAL A 869 19.55 18.01 22.88
C VAL A 869 19.11 17.35 24.18
N GLU A 870 19.11 16.01 24.22
CA GLU A 870 18.75 15.25 25.42
C GLU A 870 19.65 15.60 26.61
N GLN A 871 20.96 15.72 26.40
CA GLN A 871 21.90 16.16 27.42
C GLN A 871 21.61 17.57 27.94
N VAL A 872 21.33 18.53 27.05
CA VAL A 872 21.02 19.92 27.41
C VAL A 872 19.72 20.00 28.21
N LEU A 873 18.69 19.23 27.83
CA LEU A 873 17.42 19.18 28.54
C LEU A 873 17.55 18.58 29.94
N LYS A 874 18.29 17.47 30.08
CA LYS A 874 18.59 16.86 31.39
C LYS A 874 19.34 17.80 32.32
N GLN A 875 20.28 18.58 31.79
CA GLN A 875 21.07 19.53 32.57
C GLN A 875 20.28 20.76 33.03
N ASN A 876 19.39 21.29 32.18
CA ASN A 876 18.75 22.59 32.42
C ASN A 876 17.30 22.49 32.93
N ILE A 877 16.59 21.37 32.72
CA ILE A 877 15.18 21.23 33.13
C ILE A 877 14.93 19.90 33.88
N PRO A 878 15.57 19.70 35.05
CA PRO A 878 15.43 18.46 35.82
C PRO A 878 14.01 18.24 36.38
N GLN A 879 13.17 19.29 36.46
CA GLN A 879 11.78 19.15 36.92
C GLN A 879 10.88 18.33 35.98
N LEU A 880 11.23 18.17 34.70
CA LEU A 880 10.47 17.33 33.77
C LEU A 880 10.52 15.85 34.20
N GLU A 881 11.68 15.38 34.68
CA GLU A 881 11.84 14.03 35.24
C GLU A 881 11.06 13.85 36.57
N ALA A 882 10.99 14.91 37.39
CA ALA A 882 10.27 14.92 38.68
C ALA A 882 8.73 15.07 38.56
N ASN A 883 8.23 15.63 37.45
CA ASN A 883 6.79 15.77 37.17
C ASN A 883 6.22 14.58 36.38
N ALA A 884 7.01 13.96 35.50
CA ALA A 884 6.66 12.73 34.79
C ALA A 884 6.36 11.55 35.74
N THR A 885 7.00 11.50 36.90
CA THR A 885 6.83 10.49 37.97
C THR A 885 5.44 10.51 38.63
N LYS A 886 4.62 11.56 38.43
CA LYS A 886 3.22 11.60 38.91
C LYS A 886 2.19 10.97 37.95
N ALA A 887 2.52 10.82 36.66
CA ALA A 887 1.57 10.37 35.63
C ALA A 887 1.59 8.86 35.37
N SER A 888 2.67 8.18 35.76
CA SER A 888 2.84 6.73 35.68
C SER A 888 3.88 6.32 36.70
N GLN A 889 3.58 5.39 37.62
CA GLN A 889 4.54 5.00 38.67
C GLN A 889 5.62 4.09 38.07
N TRP A 890 6.61 4.74 37.48
CA TRP A 890 7.92 4.21 37.14
C TRP A 890 8.89 4.84 38.13
N PHE A 891 9.69 4.01 38.80
CA PHE A 891 10.71 4.49 39.72
C PHE A 891 12.09 4.17 39.13
N PRO A 892 12.75 5.13 38.47
CA PRO A 892 14.17 5.03 38.21
C PRO A 892 14.90 5.30 39.54
N CYS A 893 15.54 4.29 40.11
CA CYS A 893 16.50 4.52 41.20
C CYS A 893 17.88 4.60 40.57
N SER A 894 18.51 5.78 40.60
CA SER A 894 19.90 5.94 40.14
C SER A 894 20.81 6.53 41.22
N SER A 895 20.24 6.88 42.38
CA SER A 895 20.97 7.43 43.52
C SER A 895 20.45 6.93 44.88
N TYR A 896 21.28 7.02 45.92
CA TYR A 896 20.93 6.79 47.33
C TYR A 896 19.69 7.60 47.80
N GLU A 897 19.50 8.81 47.27
CA GLU A 897 18.38 9.69 47.63
C GLU A 897 17.06 9.21 47.02
N ASP A 898 17.09 8.60 45.83
CA ASP A 898 15.93 7.95 45.20
C ASP A 898 15.46 6.75 46.00
N ALA A 899 16.39 5.97 46.58
CA ALA A 899 16.06 4.82 47.42
C ALA A 899 15.40 5.21 48.76
N GLU A 900 15.81 6.33 49.37
CA GLU A 900 15.12 6.92 50.54
C GLU A 900 13.72 7.47 50.18
N GLN A 901 13.55 8.07 49.00
CA GLN A 901 12.22 8.48 48.50
C GLN A 901 11.31 7.27 48.25
N LEU A 902 11.85 6.18 47.73
CA LEU A 902 11.13 4.91 47.55
C LEU A 902 10.63 4.37 48.89
N LYS A 903 11.47 4.37 49.93
CA LYS A 903 11.10 4.01 51.31
C LYS A 903 10.02 4.94 51.90
N GLN A 904 10.10 6.25 51.68
CA GLN A 904 9.07 7.19 52.14
C GLN A 904 7.73 7.02 51.41
N SER A 905 7.76 6.78 50.09
CA SER A 905 6.55 6.60 49.28
C SER A 905 5.76 5.35 49.68
N PHE A 906 6.45 4.23 49.96
CA PHE A 906 5.81 3.02 50.47
C PHE A 906 5.29 3.16 51.92
N SER A 907 5.97 3.95 52.76
CA SER A 907 5.52 4.19 54.15
C SER A 907 4.29 5.11 54.25
N THR A 908 4.04 5.94 53.24
CA THR A 908 2.93 6.92 53.22
C THR A 908 1.74 6.49 52.36
N SER A 909 1.93 5.63 51.36
CA SER A 909 0.86 5.14 50.47
C SER A 909 0.25 3.82 50.94
N GLY A 910 -0.56 3.85 52.00
CA GLY A 910 -1.37 2.69 52.44
C GLY A 910 -2.49 2.24 51.48
N ARG A 911 -2.47 2.63 50.20
CA ARG A 911 -3.42 2.21 49.16
C ARG A 911 -2.77 2.17 47.78
N VAL A 912 -2.12 1.05 47.46
CA VAL A 912 -1.74 0.71 46.09
C VAL A 912 -2.97 0.19 45.34
N ALA A 913 -3.21 0.70 44.13
CA ALA A 913 -4.34 0.32 43.28
C ALA A 913 -4.23 -1.15 42.81
N SER A 914 -5.38 -1.82 42.72
CA SER A 914 -5.50 -3.28 42.79
C SER A 914 -5.23 -4.08 41.50
N SER A 915 -4.38 -3.67 40.54
CA SER A 915 -4.19 -4.48 39.31
C SER A 915 -2.94 -4.27 38.43
N GLY A 916 -1.79 -3.79 38.95
CA GLY A 916 -0.56 -3.65 38.14
C GLY A 916 0.70 -4.15 38.84
N TRP A 917 1.71 -4.56 38.06
CA TRP A 917 3.08 -4.82 38.53
C TRP A 917 3.76 -3.51 38.93
N ILE A 918 4.57 -3.55 39.98
CA ILE A 918 5.45 -2.45 40.37
C ILE A 918 6.81 -2.73 39.73
N VAL A 919 7.20 -1.96 38.72
CA VAL A 919 8.48 -2.12 38.03
C VAL A 919 9.49 -1.15 38.63
N ILE A 920 10.59 -1.68 39.15
CA ILE A 920 11.71 -0.88 39.65
C ILE A 920 12.90 -1.07 38.71
N TYR A 921 13.39 0.03 38.15
CA TYR A 921 14.58 0.03 37.29
C TYR A 921 15.73 0.68 38.07
N TYR A 922 16.78 -0.09 38.30
CA TYR A 922 17.96 0.33 39.05
C TYR A 922 19.20 0.27 38.15
N ILE A 923 19.88 1.41 38.00
CA ILE A 923 21.17 1.49 37.31
C ILE A 923 22.24 1.72 38.37
N MET A 924 23.25 0.85 38.45
CA MET A 924 24.28 0.96 39.49
C MET A 924 25.19 2.17 39.27
N SER A 925 25.26 3.05 40.28
CA SER A 925 26.13 4.22 40.31
C SER A 925 27.54 3.90 40.85
N GLU A 926 28.40 4.93 41.00
CA GLU A 926 29.71 4.84 41.67
C GLU A 926 29.62 4.53 43.18
N ARG A 927 28.43 4.62 43.80
CA ARG A 927 28.18 4.28 45.22
C ARG A 927 27.43 2.96 45.42
N GLY A 928 27.53 2.05 44.45
CA GLY A 928 26.66 0.87 44.34
C GLY A 928 26.51 0.02 45.61
N ASN A 929 27.55 -0.10 46.44
CA ASN A 929 27.50 -0.89 47.68
C ASN A 929 26.57 -0.31 48.77
N GLU A 930 26.60 1.01 48.99
CA GLU A 930 25.75 1.68 50.01
C GLU A 930 24.29 1.72 49.58
N GLU A 931 24.06 1.84 48.27
CA GLU A 931 22.74 1.84 47.64
C GLU A 931 22.08 0.47 47.70
N MET A 932 22.85 -0.61 47.47
CA MET A 932 22.38 -1.99 47.62
C MET A 932 21.92 -2.28 49.06
N GLU A 933 22.70 -1.88 50.08
CA GLU A 933 22.34 -2.10 51.49
C GLU A 933 21.07 -1.33 51.91
N LEU A 934 20.91 -0.09 51.44
CA LEU A 934 19.70 0.70 51.66
C LEU A 934 18.48 0.07 50.95
N PHE A 935 18.67 -0.46 49.75
CA PHE A 935 17.62 -1.09 48.98
C PHE A 935 17.16 -2.40 49.62
N GLU A 936 18.07 -3.25 50.10
CA GLU A 936 17.74 -4.45 50.88
C GLU A 936 16.92 -4.10 52.12
N LYS A 937 17.36 -3.08 52.87
CA LYS A 937 16.65 -2.63 54.06
C LYS A 937 15.25 -2.12 53.74
N THR A 938 15.07 -1.47 52.58
CA THR A 938 13.78 -0.97 52.12
C THR A 938 12.84 -2.11 51.70
N LEU A 939 13.31 -3.05 50.89
CA LEU A 939 12.52 -4.22 50.48
C LEU A 939 12.09 -5.08 51.68
N SER A 940 12.96 -5.23 52.68
CA SER A 940 12.65 -5.98 53.91
C SER A 940 11.55 -5.36 54.77
N THR A 941 11.13 -4.13 54.48
CA THR A 941 10.03 -3.43 55.16
C THR A 941 8.69 -3.49 54.40
N LEU A 942 8.66 -4.07 53.21
CA LEU A 942 7.46 -4.18 52.37
C LEU A 942 6.62 -5.42 52.73
N ASP A 943 5.30 -5.33 52.51
CA ASP A 943 4.34 -6.44 52.70
C ASP A 943 4.61 -7.56 51.67
N GLU A 944 4.56 -8.83 52.09
CA GLU A 944 4.71 -10.02 51.23
C GLU A 944 3.77 -9.99 50.00
N ARG A 945 2.60 -9.36 50.10
CA ARG A 945 1.65 -9.20 48.97
C ARG A 945 2.09 -8.20 47.90
N LEU A 946 2.95 -7.24 48.25
CA LEU A 946 3.54 -6.28 47.31
C LEU A 946 4.81 -6.87 46.67
N LEU A 947 5.56 -7.67 47.43
CA LEU A 947 6.73 -8.40 46.95
C LEU A 947 6.35 -9.39 45.82
N GLY A 948 5.24 -10.12 45.99
CA GLY A 948 4.65 -10.96 44.92
C GLY A 948 3.95 -10.20 43.78
N ARG A 949 4.30 -8.92 43.55
CA ARG A 949 3.84 -8.09 42.42
C ARG A 949 4.92 -7.14 41.93
N LEU A 950 6.17 -7.41 42.28
CA LEU A 950 7.31 -6.55 42.00
C LEU A 950 8.16 -7.15 40.89
N GLU A 951 8.45 -6.34 39.88
CA GLU A 951 9.41 -6.63 38.81
C GLU A 951 10.64 -5.76 39.04
N PHE A 952 11.79 -6.37 39.24
CA PHE A 952 13.03 -5.64 39.52
C PHE A 952 14.01 -5.78 38.35
N SER A 953 14.50 -4.66 37.84
CA SER A 953 15.40 -4.57 36.71
C SER A 953 16.72 -3.92 37.11
N LEU A 954 17.78 -4.71 37.17
CA LEU A 954 19.13 -4.25 37.51
C LEU A 954 19.96 -4.06 36.24
N THR A 955 20.51 -2.87 36.06
CA THR A 955 21.43 -2.54 34.96
C THR A 955 22.80 -2.17 35.52
N VAL A 956 23.80 -2.92 35.09
CA VAL A 956 25.21 -2.69 35.44
C VAL A 956 25.92 -2.16 34.19
N VAL A 957 26.44 -0.95 34.30
CA VAL A 957 27.09 -0.22 33.20
C VAL A 957 28.59 -0.05 33.45
N GLU A 958 29.32 0.41 32.44
CA GLU A 958 30.75 0.72 32.56
C GLU A 958 30.98 1.85 33.59
N GLY A 959 31.96 1.68 34.48
CA GLY A 959 32.28 2.67 35.53
C GLY A 959 31.64 2.45 36.90
N SER A 960 30.63 1.57 37.04
CA SER A 960 30.03 1.26 38.35
C SER A 960 31.06 0.61 39.30
N VAL A 961 31.20 1.14 40.53
CA VAL A 961 32.09 0.62 41.58
C VAL A 961 31.26 -0.13 42.61
N TYR A 962 31.43 -1.44 42.66
CA TYR A 962 30.75 -2.32 43.60
C TYR A 962 31.66 -3.50 43.96
N ASP A 963 31.45 -4.04 45.17
CA ASP A 963 32.07 -5.29 45.56
C ASP A 963 31.28 -6.44 44.92
N VAL A 964 31.95 -7.23 44.09
CA VAL A 964 31.34 -8.38 43.41
C VAL A 964 30.70 -9.30 44.44
N GLU A 965 31.32 -9.51 45.61
CA GLU A 965 30.78 -10.37 46.66
C GLU A 965 29.50 -9.80 47.30
N GLN A 966 29.32 -8.47 47.30
CA GLN A 966 28.09 -7.82 47.76
C GLN A 966 26.98 -7.86 46.70
N LEU A 967 27.31 -7.60 45.43
CA LEU A 967 26.36 -7.68 44.33
C LEU A 967 25.79 -9.10 44.18
N THR A 968 26.65 -10.11 44.36
CA THR A 968 26.26 -11.51 44.47
C THR A 968 25.20 -11.71 45.57
N LYS A 969 25.49 -11.26 46.81
CA LYS A 969 24.60 -11.45 47.95
C LYS A 969 23.26 -10.74 47.74
N PHE A 970 23.31 -9.54 47.16
CA PHE A 970 22.16 -8.73 46.81
C PHE A 970 21.27 -9.41 45.76
N SER A 971 21.86 -9.87 44.65
CA SER A 971 21.14 -10.55 43.56
C SER A 971 20.48 -11.86 44.04
N CYS A 972 21.19 -12.68 44.83
CA CYS A 972 20.65 -13.93 45.36
C CYS A 972 19.49 -13.72 46.34
N ARG A 973 19.50 -12.62 47.10
CA ARG A 973 18.40 -12.26 48.01
C ARG A 973 17.21 -11.70 47.24
N LEU A 974 17.44 -10.79 46.30
CA LEU A 974 16.40 -10.22 45.44
C LEU A 974 15.64 -11.30 44.66
N SER A 975 16.36 -12.24 44.04
CA SER A 975 15.75 -13.34 43.29
C SER A 975 14.86 -14.24 44.15
N SER A 976 15.03 -14.24 45.48
CA SER A 976 14.16 -14.97 46.42
C SER A 976 12.96 -14.16 46.92
N LEU A 977 12.95 -12.84 46.70
CA LEU A 977 11.97 -11.90 47.23
C LEU A 977 11.00 -11.36 46.17
N VAL A 978 11.40 -11.31 44.89
CA VAL A 978 10.58 -10.76 43.79
C VAL A 978 10.12 -11.85 42.82
N GLU A 979 8.95 -11.67 42.22
CA GLU A 979 8.39 -12.66 41.28
C GLU A 979 9.00 -12.56 39.88
N ARG A 980 9.48 -11.38 39.48
CA ARG A 980 10.19 -11.17 38.20
C ARG A 980 11.48 -10.38 38.38
N PHE A 981 12.60 -10.94 37.93
CA PHE A 981 13.90 -10.29 37.98
C PHE A 981 14.50 -10.17 36.56
N LYS A 982 15.01 -8.98 36.23
CA LYS A 982 15.68 -8.68 34.96
C LYS A 982 17.09 -8.17 35.24
N LEU A 983 18.09 -8.71 34.53
CA LEU A 983 19.49 -8.35 34.68
C LEU A 983 20.07 -7.91 33.33
N PHE A 984 20.62 -6.70 33.30
CA PHE A 984 21.25 -6.11 32.13
C PHE A 984 22.71 -5.78 32.47
N MET A 985 23.65 -6.30 31.69
CA MET A 985 25.08 -6.04 31.83
C MET A 985 25.63 -5.57 30.48
N ARG A 986 26.25 -4.39 30.45
CA ARG A 986 26.80 -3.81 29.22
C ARG A 986 28.27 -3.44 29.41
N GLU A 987 29.09 -3.82 28.44
CA GLU A 987 30.49 -3.37 28.30
C GLU A 987 31.36 -3.60 29.56
N ARG A 988 31.28 -4.80 30.17
CA ARG A 988 32.06 -5.18 31.36
C ARG A 988 33.17 -6.19 31.04
N PRO A 989 34.24 -6.27 31.84
CA PRO A 989 35.20 -7.35 31.73
C PRO A 989 34.54 -8.71 32.02
N ALA A 990 34.79 -9.69 31.15
CA ALA A 990 34.21 -11.03 31.28
C ALA A 990 34.52 -11.69 32.63
N ALA A 991 35.69 -11.43 33.22
CA ALA A 991 36.07 -11.97 34.53
C ALA A 991 35.14 -11.51 35.67
N ASP A 992 34.62 -10.29 35.61
CA ASP A 992 33.70 -9.76 36.64
C ASP A 992 32.29 -10.31 36.44
N VAL A 993 31.86 -10.43 35.18
CA VAL A 993 30.60 -11.06 34.81
C VAL A 993 30.61 -12.53 35.25
N ILE A 994 31.65 -13.30 34.92
CA ILE A 994 31.78 -14.71 35.30
C ILE A 994 31.75 -14.89 36.82
N ARG A 995 32.47 -14.07 37.58
CA ARG A 995 32.44 -14.13 39.06
C ARG A 995 31.04 -13.88 39.62
N LEU A 996 30.28 -12.94 39.03
CA LEU A 996 28.89 -12.70 39.41
C LEU A 996 28.03 -13.92 39.05
N LEU A 997 28.13 -14.44 37.84
CA LEU A 997 27.35 -15.58 37.37
C LEU A 997 27.59 -16.85 38.20
N ASP A 998 28.86 -17.18 38.48
CA ASP A 998 29.27 -18.35 39.29
C ASP A 998 28.79 -18.30 40.74
N SER A 999 28.51 -17.10 41.22
CA SER A 999 28.12 -16.84 42.59
C SER A 999 26.60 -16.87 42.80
N VAL A 1000 25.81 -16.83 41.72
CA VAL A 1000 24.36 -17.02 41.78
C VAL A 1000 24.07 -18.52 41.78
N THR A 1001 23.73 -19.06 42.96
CA THR A 1001 23.41 -20.48 43.14
C THR A 1001 21.94 -20.67 43.54
N GLY A 1002 21.11 -21.26 42.67
CA GLY A 1002 19.72 -21.66 42.99
C GLY A 1002 18.72 -21.43 41.85
N GLU A 1003 17.46 -21.87 42.05
CA GLU A 1003 16.33 -21.55 41.16
C GLU A 1003 16.07 -20.03 41.18
N CYS A 1004 16.62 -19.32 40.22
CA CYS A 1004 16.50 -17.87 40.09
C CYS A 1004 15.22 -17.51 39.33
N CYS A 1005 14.40 -16.58 39.85
CA CYS A 1005 13.20 -16.03 39.18
C CYS A 1005 13.56 -15.04 38.04
N LEU A 1006 14.69 -15.27 37.37
CA LEU A 1006 15.19 -14.41 36.29
C LEU A 1006 14.33 -14.62 35.04
N THR A 1007 13.61 -13.59 34.62
CA THR A 1007 12.81 -13.61 33.40
C THR A 1007 13.58 -13.05 32.21
N ASN A 1008 14.51 -12.12 32.43
CA ASN A 1008 15.27 -11.50 31.35
C ASN A 1008 16.75 -11.38 31.72
N LEU A 1009 17.61 -11.86 30.82
CA LEU A 1009 19.05 -11.69 30.92
C LEU A 1009 19.60 -11.07 29.64
N GLU A 1010 20.23 -9.91 29.76
CA GLU A 1010 20.92 -9.24 28.67
C GLU A 1010 22.38 -9.01 29.03
N ILE A 1011 23.28 -9.58 28.23
CA ILE A 1011 24.71 -9.31 28.26
C ILE A 1011 25.07 -8.80 26.88
N THR A 1012 25.61 -7.59 26.79
CA THR A 1012 26.01 -6.98 25.51
C THR A 1012 27.39 -6.33 25.60
N GLY A 1013 28.16 -6.40 24.52
CA GLY A 1013 29.50 -5.80 24.46
C GLY A 1013 30.53 -6.39 25.43
N THR A 1014 30.28 -7.58 25.98
CA THR A 1014 31.19 -8.30 26.90
C THR A 1014 31.68 -9.58 26.24
N ASN A 1015 32.99 -9.77 26.10
CA ASN A 1015 33.55 -10.95 25.45
C ASN A 1015 33.38 -12.23 26.30
N MET A 1016 32.33 -13.00 26.04
CA MET A 1016 31.98 -14.25 26.73
C MET A 1016 32.47 -15.51 26.00
N GLN A 1017 33.33 -15.36 25.00
CA GLN A 1017 33.90 -16.49 24.25
C GLN A 1017 34.52 -17.54 25.18
N GLY A 1018 34.12 -18.81 25.03
CA GLY A 1018 34.56 -19.94 25.86
C GLY A 1018 33.99 -19.96 27.28
N ASN A 1019 33.21 -18.97 27.69
CA ASN A 1019 32.73 -18.77 29.07
C ASN A 1019 31.21 -18.83 29.20
N VAL A 1020 30.50 -19.19 28.13
CA VAL A 1020 29.04 -19.29 28.08
C VAL A 1020 28.49 -20.32 29.08
N ILE A 1021 29.27 -21.34 29.43
CA ILE A 1021 28.89 -22.38 30.39
C ILE A 1021 28.52 -21.84 31.79
N HIS A 1022 29.09 -20.70 32.17
CA HIS A 1022 28.83 -20.05 33.45
C HIS A 1022 27.40 -19.50 33.56
N LEU A 1023 26.65 -19.43 32.46
CA LEU A 1023 25.22 -19.06 32.45
C LEU A 1023 24.29 -20.22 32.87
N ALA A 1024 24.78 -21.46 32.89
CA ALA A 1024 23.96 -22.65 33.17
C ALA A 1024 23.12 -22.56 34.45
N PRO A 1025 23.62 -22.01 35.59
CA PRO A 1025 22.83 -21.91 36.83
C PRO A 1025 21.65 -20.94 36.74
N LEU A 1026 21.67 -19.97 35.81
CA LEU A 1026 20.66 -18.92 35.68
C LEU A 1026 19.58 -19.24 34.64
N ILE A 1027 19.85 -20.20 33.77
CA ILE A 1027 18.95 -20.58 32.69
C ILE A 1027 17.98 -21.64 33.22
N GLY A 1028 16.92 -21.15 33.85
CA GLY A 1028 15.81 -21.94 34.38
C GLY A 1028 14.52 -21.84 33.52
N PRO A 1029 13.44 -22.55 33.93
CA PRO A 1029 12.15 -22.52 33.22
C PRO A 1029 11.43 -21.17 33.27
N SER A 1030 11.86 -20.25 34.14
CA SER A 1030 11.28 -18.91 34.27
C SER A 1030 11.86 -17.88 33.29
N LEU A 1031 12.91 -18.23 32.53
CA LEU A 1031 13.58 -17.30 31.63
C LEU A 1031 12.77 -17.11 30.34
N GLU A 1032 12.26 -15.89 30.15
CA GLU A 1032 11.46 -15.46 29.01
C GLU A 1032 12.32 -14.85 27.90
N LYS A 1033 13.39 -14.11 28.25
CA LYS A 1033 14.28 -13.44 27.29
C LYS A 1033 15.76 -13.64 27.59
N LEU A 1034 16.54 -14.01 26.57
CA LEU A 1034 17.99 -14.12 26.64
C LEU A 1034 18.64 -13.35 25.49
N LYS A 1035 19.51 -12.39 25.82
CA LYS A 1035 20.27 -11.60 24.84
C LYS A 1035 21.76 -11.66 25.14
N LEU A 1036 22.52 -12.17 24.19
CA LEU A 1036 23.99 -12.28 24.20
C LEU A 1036 24.56 -11.66 22.92
N ALA A 1037 24.13 -10.44 22.60
CA ALA A 1037 24.55 -9.75 21.38
C ALA A 1037 25.95 -9.12 21.54
N GLU A 1038 26.78 -9.20 20.50
CA GLU A 1038 28.16 -8.68 20.52
C GLU A 1038 29.05 -9.28 21.61
N CYS A 1039 28.80 -10.54 22.00
CA CYS A 1039 29.52 -11.21 23.07
C CYS A 1039 30.77 -12.00 22.63
N GLY A 1040 31.17 -11.88 21.35
CA GLY A 1040 32.35 -12.58 20.82
C GLY A 1040 32.20 -14.10 20.68
N LEU A 1041 30.96 -14.61 20.70
CA LEU A 1041 30.70 -16.05 20.66
C LEU A 1041 31.07 -16.65 19.30
N ASN A 1042 31.66 -17.84 19.28
CA ASN A 1042 32.09 -18.52 18.06
C ASN A 1042 31.53 -19.94 17.93
N ASP A 1043 32.01 -20.69 16.94
CA ASP A 1043 31.56 -22.07 16.67
C ASP A 1043 31.78 -23.04 17.84
N ASP A 1044 32.86 -22.86 18.61
CA ASP A 1044 33.16 -23.70 19.77
C ASP A 1044 32.15 -23.48 20.90
N ASP A 1045 31.56 -22.28 20.98
CA ASP A 1045 30.54 -21.92 21.96
C ASP A 1045 29.16 -22.52 21.68
N VAL A 1046 28.91 -23.00 20.46
CA VAL A 1046 27.63 -23.63 20.07
C VAL A 1046 27.34 -24.85 20.93
N GLY A 1047 28.38 -25.62 21.31
CA GLY A 1047 28.24 -26.76 22.21
C GLY A 1047 27.75 -26.35 23.60
N TYR A 1048 28.33 -25.28 24.14
CA TYR A 1048 27.94 -24.73 25.44
C TYR A 1048 26.53 -24.11 25.40
N LEU A 1049 26.19 -23.35 24.35
CA LEU A 1049 24.85 -22.79 24.15
C LEU A 1049 23.76 -23.87 24.13
N LYS A 1050 23.99 -24.98 23.43
CA LYS A 1050 23.04 -26.10 23.40
C LYS A 1050 22.91 -26.84 24.72
N TYR A 1051 23.99 -26.85 25.50
CA TYR A 1051 23.99 -27.48 26.82
C TYR A 1051 23.19 -26.65 27.83
N ILE A 1052 23.40 -25.33 27.84
CA ILE A 1052 22.69 -24.42 28.76
C ILE A 1052 21.26 -24.14 28.34
N LEU A 1053 20.94 -24.23 27.04
CA LEU A 1053 19.58 -24.15 26.48
C LEU A 1053 19.13 -25.56 26.06
N PRO A 1054 18.79 -26.47 27.00
CA PRO A 1054 18.45 -27.85 26.66
C PRO A 1054 17.18 -27.92 25.81
N ALA A 1055 17.11 -28.93 24.92
CA ALA A 1055 15.93 -29.14 24.09
C ALA A 1055 14.68 -29.36 24.96
N GLY A 1056 13.66 -28.50 24.80
CA GLY A 1056 12.45 -28.51 25.63
C GLY A 1056 12.46 -27.52 26.80
N GLN A 1057 13.31 -26.48 26.77
CA GLN A 1057 13.17 -25.33 27.65
C GLN A 1057 11.83 -24.63 27.38
N ASP A 1058 10.87 -24.82 28.28
CA ASP A 1058 9.56 -24.19 28.25
C ASP A 1058 9.66 -22.85 29.00
N GLY A 1059 9.42 -21.73 28.30
CA GLY A 1059 9.41 -20.39 28.86
C GLY A 1059 10.11 -19.33 28.00
N LEU A 1060 11.12 -19.70 27.21
CA LEU A 1060 11.91 -18.75 26.41
C LEU A 1060 11.13 -18.26 25.17
N GLU A 1061 10.84 -16.97 25.13
CA GLU A 1061 10.08 -16.28 24.08
C GLU A 1061 10.99 -15.53 23.10
N GLU A 1062 12.09 -14.96 23.59
CA GLU A 1062 13.03 -14.15 22.78
C GLU A 1062 14.48 -14.58 23.00
N LEU A 1063 15.21 -14.80 21.90
CA LEU A 1063 16.64 -15.12 21.91
C LEU A 1063 17.41 -14.23 20.93
N ASP A 1064 18.32 -13.41 21.44
CA ASP A 1064 19.22 -12.59 20.63
C ASP A 1064 20.67 -13.06 20.76
N LEU A 1065 21.23 -13.59 19.68
CA LEU A 1065 22.63 -13.99 19.54
C LEU A 1065 23.35 -13.19 18.44
N SER A 1066 22.87 -11.98 18.15
CA SER A 1066 23.34 -11.17 17.03
C SER A 1066 24.76 -10.64 17.20
N TYR A 1067 25.39 -10.35 16.07
CA TYR A 1067 26.73 -9.76 15.97
C TYR A 1067 27.84 -10.57 16.66
N ASN A 1068 27.66 -11.90 16.72
CA ASN A 1068 28.65 -12.89 17.12
C ASN A 1068 29.35 -13.52 15.91
N GLU A 1069 30.38 -14.34 16.12
CA GLU A 1069 31.30 -14.88 15.10
C GLU A 1069 30.96 -16.33 14.68
N PHE A 1070 29.68 -16.64 14.48
CA PHE A 1070 29.23 -17.99 14.08
C PHE A 1070 29.41 -18.27 12.58
N SER A 1071 30.03 -19.39 12.21
CA SER A 1071 30.02 -19.88 10.84
C SER A 1071 28.63 -20.34 10.39
N LEU A 1072 28.48 -20.60 9.09
CA LEU A 1072 27.22 -21.11 8.53
C LEU A 1072 26.83 -22.47 9.13
N GLU A 1073 27.80 -23.32 9.47
CA GLU A 1073 27.54 -24.61 10.11
C GLU A 1073 27.05 -24.43 11.54
N ALA A 1074 27.65 -23.51 12.29
CA ALA A 1074 27.19 -23.12 13.63
C ALA A 1074 25.76 -22.56 13.62
N VAL A 1075 25.46 -21.62 12.70
CA VAL A 1075 24.12 -21.05 12.54
C VAL A 1075 23.09 -22.14 12.24
N ARG A 1076 23.37 -23.07 11.32
CA ARG A 1076 22.48 -24.22 11.04
C ARG A 1076 22.31 -25.11 12.26
N ALA A 1077 23.40 -25.39 12.98
CA ALA A 1077 23.40 -26.27 14.13
C ALA A 1077 22.60 -25.67 15.31
N LEU A 1078 22.66 -24.35 15.53
CA LEU A 1078 21.86 -23.61 16.51
C LEU A 1078 20.39 -23.56 16.10
N THR A 1079 20.10 -23.12 14.86
CA THR A 1079 18.73 -23.00 14.34
C THR A 1079 17.98 -24.34 14.38
N LYS A 1080 18.66 -25.46 14.07
CA LYS A 1080 18.10 -26.81 14.19
C LYS A 1080 17.77 -27.20 15.63
N HIS A 1081 18.58 -26.78 16.59
CA HIS A 1081 18.37 -27.05 18.02
C HIS A 1081 17.16 -26.28 18.58
N LEU A 1082 17.04 -25.01 18.19
CA LEU A 1082 15.94 -24.12 18.56
C LEU A 1082 14.56 -24.58 18.07
N ARG A 1083 14.50 -25.47 17.07
CA ARG A 1083 13.24 -26.05 16.57
C ARG A 1083 12.41 -26.76 17.66
N SER A 1084 13.07 -27.21 18.73
CA SER A 1084 12.40 -27.88 19.85
C SER A 1084 11.72 -26.94 20.84
N PHE A 1085 11.91 -25.61 20.71
CA PHE A 1085 11.41 -24.59 21.63
C PHE A 1085 10.00 -24.17 21.19
N ARG A 1086 9.00 -24.41 22.04
CA ARG A 1086 7.58 -24.23 21.68
C ARG A 1086 7.06 -22.80 21.79
N TYR A 1087 7.68 -21.98 22.65
CA TYR A 1087 7.23 -20.63 22.98
C TYR A 1087 8.11 -19.54 22.38
N LEU A 1088 9.17 -19.91 21.65
CA LEU A 1088 10.10 -18.98 21.02
C LEU A 1088 9.41 -18.25 19.86
N THR A 1089 9.22 -16.94 20.00
CA THR A 1089 8.50 -16.08 19.03
C THR A 1089 9.45 -15.21 18.21
N GLU A 1090 10.58 -14.79 18.80
CA GLU A 1090 11.59 -13.96 18.14
C GLU A 1090 13.00 -14.53 18.33
N VAL A 1091 13.76 -14.58 17.24
CA VAL A 1091 15.18 -14.99 17.24
C VAL A 1091 15.99 -14.05 16.38
N TRP A 1092 17.00 -13.42 16.97
CA TRP A 1092 18.00 -12.64 16.24
C TRP A 1092 19.33 -13.40 16.21
N LEU A 1093 19.80 -13.70 14.99
CA LEU A 1093 20.94 -14.60 14.76
C LEU A 1093 21.92 -14.02 13.73
N TRP A 1094 22.08 -12.70 13.69
CA TRP A 1094 23.04 -12.05 12.81
C TRP A 1094 24.47 -12.50 13.14
N SER A 1095 25.18 -13.04 12.16
CA SER A 1095 26.58 -13.43 12.33
C SER A 1095 27.50 -12.48 11.59
N LYS A 1096 28.62 -12.11 12.21
CA LYS A 1096 29.70 -11.35 11.56
C LYS A 1096 30.40 -12.16 10.46
N CYS A 1097 30.25 -13.49 10.46
CA CYS A 1097 30.93 -14.41 9.55
C CYS A 1097 30.06 -14.88 8.37
N VAL A 1098 28.76 -14.55 8.34
CA VAL A 1098 27.80 -15.07 7.35
C VAL A 1098 26.86 -13.96 6.88
N ASP A 1099 26.64 -13.87 5.56
CA ASP A 1099 25.70 -12.91 4.97
C ASP A 1099 24.27 -13.08 5.53
N ASP A 1100 23.66 -11.98 5.95
CA ASP A 1100 22.30 -11.87 6.47
C ASP A 1100 21.25 -12.60 5.62
N ALA A 1101 21.36 -12.55 4.29
CA ALA A 1101 20.43 -13.22 3.40
C ALA A 1101 20.49 -14.75 3.56
N VAL A 1102 21.69 -15.29 3.79
CA VAL A 1102 21.93 -16.72 4.00
C VAL A 1102 21.46 -17.14 5.39
N VAL A 1103 21.71 -16.33 6.42
CA VAL A 1103 21.19 -16.55 7.78
C VAL A 1103 19.65 -16.58 7.75
N LYS A 1104 19.01 -15.60 7.09
CA LYS A 1104 17.54 -15.55 6.95
C LYS A 1104 16.99 -16.76 6.19
N GLN A 1105 17.72 -17.27 5.20
CA GLN A 1105 17.33 -18.50 4.50
C GLN A 1105 17.37 -19.71 5.44
N VAL A 1106 18.42 -19.86 6.24
CA VAL A 1106 18.55 -20.96 7.22
C VAL A 1106 17.48 -20.87 8.30
N ILE A 1107 17.17 -19.68 8.82
CA ILE A 1107 16.09 -19.49 9.79
C ILE A 1107 14.74 -19.89 9.19
N ARG A 1108 14.43 -19.47 7.96
CA ARG A 1108 13.18 -19.89 7.27
C ARG A 1108 13.10 -21.39 7.02
N GLU A 1109 14.24 -22.04 6.75
CA GLU A 1109 14.31 -23.48 6.49
C GLU A 1109 14.02 -24.31 7.75
N PHE A 1110 14.56 -23.91 8.90
CA PHE A 1110 14.48 -24.71 10.13
C PHE A 1110 13.48 -24.19 11.18
N LEU A 1111 13.08 -22.91 11.10
CA LEU A 1111 12.15 -22.19 12.00
C LEU A 1111 11.12 -21.34 11.21
N PRO A 1112 10.28 -21.94 10.35
CA PRO A 1112 9.41 -21.20 9.43
C PRO A 1112 8.29 -20.37 10.08
N ASN A 1113 8.04 -20.56 11.38
CA ASN A 1113 6.95 -19.92 12.12
C ASN A 1113 7.38 -18.70 12.96
N LEU A 1114 8.68 -18.37 12.98
CA LEU A 1114 9.21 -17.24 13.75
C LEU A 1114 9.24 -15.94 12.94
N LEU A 1115 9.01 -14.81 13.61
CA LEU A 1115 9.32 -13.49 13.07
C LEU A 1115 10.86 -13.35 13.10
N ALA A 1116 11.45 -13.04 11.93
CA ALA A 1116 12.90 -12.97 11.73
C ALA A 1116 13.39 -11.54 11.53
#